data_AF-A0A8D2JSL6-F1
#
_entry.id   AF-A0A8D2JSL6-F1
#
_cell.length_a   1.000
_cell.length_b   1.000
_cell.length_c   1.000
_cell.angle_alpha   90.00
_cell.angle_beta   90.00
_cell.angle_gamma   90.00
#
_symmetry.space_group_name_H-M   'P 1'
#
loop_
_entity.id
_entity.type
_entity.pdbx_description
1 polymer ?
#
loop_
_entity_poly.entity_id
_entity_poly.type
_entity_poly.pdbx_seq_one_letter_code
_entity_poly.pdbx_strand_id
1 'polypeptide(L)'
;MSALSWGRSAAGVRRALRTFNLPPLSPGTLSGFWGSRRNSSASPCEQDRRKDWGHAELLEVLQARVRQLQAEGESEVSVKRVEVPCGRWAEKLAKEKRTMQKRKQRLQVKLQARAQQLDRKLQPRPLRLEPRLVSGQLSSFLRRKAEESPESPWEEQLAQVLQETPQKLLHKKQVPSDREAEAQLSGQQQKLLAFLECSLVSGHLPLAHHVLVSYHSRPRMRKLLTLPMYNTVMLGWARKGSFKELVYVFFMVKDAGLAPDLLSYAAALQCMGRLDQDANTIKRCLEQMARDGLQLQQLFTEVSLSKEEQAMVLRAVAQAEPTFSPPPQPPPQVNTSALLKEVYTKDGPVSYPKLHLPLQTLKDLFQQQLRVELTTSVHVQSVEKAPSVTKEMLQARKTLKALRVQWEAALRRVLQETKASLAHQAHEGRPTLYPFLCLLSERELVRIRLPQTLHALPAQGESLVVVAKDLGLRAFSRHMVQQKRLSNQVQALQQRYTQYLHLLASDTPVATPCLPRQYWESLGPPEAPPQQPWPLPVLMQLGKQLAELLVQAVHMPLDLAVPQGSSKLIPVLYHVYSFRSYRQIGILKPHPAFIQLLVTAAEPRLTFETVDVPMLCPPLPWTSPHTGAFLLSPTKLMRAVEGTTQHQRLLEHCPPSNLHGALDTLTQLGNCAWRVNGQVLDLVLELFRDKGCSRLGVPPPPSEAPRPRESHLPPGAPPARKAELRRELASCLKAAREMHSLRADALYRLSLAQHLRHRVFWLPHNMDFRGRTYPCPPHFNHLGSDLARALLEFAEGRPLGPHGLDWLKIHLVNLTGLRKRDSLQARLAFADEMMDHILDSADQPMAGGKWWMDSEEPWQTLACCMEVARAVRAPDPAAYVSHLPVHQVSGTGPADSALPDQGPGLAE
;
A
#
# COMPACT_ATOMS: atom_id res chain seq x y z
N MET A 1 8.69 -8.05 -3.33
CA MET A 1 10.17 -8.05 -3.49
C MET A 1 10.84 -6.85 -2.79
N SER A 2 10.90 -6.82 -1.46
CA SER A 2 11.61 -5.79 -0.68
C SER A 2 12.35 -6.36 0.54
N ALA A 3 12.61 -7.67 0.55
CA ALA A 3 13.35 -8.33 1.61
C ALA A 3 14.43 -9.19 0.97
N LEU A 4 15.52 -8.57 0.54
CA LEU A 4 16.84 -9.17 0.24
C LEU A 4 17.81 -8.06 -0.20
N SER A 5 18.14 -7.14 0.70
CA SER A 5 19.23 -6.17 0.49
C SER A 5 19.97 -5.86 1.79
N TRP A 6 20.17 -6.86 2.65
CA TRP A 6 20.96 -6.70 3.87
C TRP A 6 21.84 -7.93 4.04
N GLY A 7 23.09 -7.79 3.61
CA GLY A 7 24.10 -8.82 3.76
C GLY A 7 25.35 -8.49 2.98
N ARG A 8 26.19 -7.60 3.53
CA ARG A 8 27.65 -7.52 3.34
C ARG A 8 28.22 -6.27 4.02
N SER A 9 28.70 -6.41 5.26
CA SER A 9 29.90 -5.73 5.76
C SER A 9 30.24 -6.25 7.16
N ALA A 10 31.07 -7.29 7.24
CA ALA A 10 31.92 -7.60 8.40
C ALA A 10 32.72 -8.87 8.09
N ALA A 11 33.80 -8.71 7.33
CA ALA A 11 34.89 -9.66 7.31
C ALA A 11 36.15 -8.88 7.67
N GLY A 12 36.75 -9.20 8.82
CA GLY A 12 38.09 -8.73 9.16
C GLY A 12 38.27 -8.30 10.62
N VAL A 13 38.25 -9.25 11.57
CA VAL A 13 39.23 -9.33 12.67
C VAL A 13 39.31 -10.80 13.11
N ARG A 14 40.49 -11.42 12.98
CA ARG A 14 40.86 -12.72 13.58
C ARG A 14 41.63 -12.46 14.89
N ARG A 15 41.40 -13.32 15.90
CA ARG A 15 42.10 -13.55 17.20
C ARG A 15 41.21 -13.20 18.39
N ALA A 16 41.17 -13.92 19.50
CA ALA A 16 41.72 -15.20 19.94
C ALA A 16 41.00 -15.52 21.25
N LEU A 17 40.46 -16.73 21.46
CA LEU A 17 40.05 -17.17 22.80
C LEU A 17 40.30 -18.67 22.97
N ARG A 18 41.25 -18.96 23.87
CA ARG A 18 41.53 -20.25 24.49
C ARG A 18 40.75 -20.35 25.79
N THR A 19 40.11 -21.51 25.99
CA THR A 19 39.93 -22.30 27.22
C THR A 19 39.72 -21.60 28.57
N PHE A 20 38.66 -21.96 29.30
CA PHE A 20 38.78 -22.47 30.67
C PHE A 20 37.60 -23.38 31.05
N ASN A 21 37.95 -24.48 31.70
CA ASN A 21 37.13 -25.60 32.20
C ASN A 21 36.33 -25.23 33.46
N LEU A 22 35.29 -26.00 33.78
CA LEU A 22 35.01 -26.62 35.10
C LEU A 22 33.69 -27.46 35.04
N PRO A 23 33.47 -28.43 35.94
CA PRO A 23 33.07 -29.81 35.63
C PRO A 23 31.78 -30.23 36.40
N PRO A 24 31.39 -31.52 36.43
CA PRO A 24 30.04 -31.99 36.79
C PRO A 24 29.95 -32.50 38.24
N LEU A 25 28.73 -32.58 38.79
CA LEU A 25 28.35 -33.49 39.89
C LEU A 25 26.82 -33.64 39.98
N SER A 26 26.41 -34.90 40.00
CA SER A 26 25.07 -35.48 40.22
C SER A 26 24.90 -35.81 41.73
N PRO A 27 24.01 -36.73 42.17
CA PRO A 27 22.54 -36.85 42.10
C PRO A 27 21.92 -37.08 43.52
N GLY A 28 20.58 -37.19 43.61
CA GLY A 28 19.92 -37.85 44.75
C GLY A 28 18.40 -37.65 44.74
N THR A 29 17.62 -38.61 44.24
CA THR A 29 16.91 -39.71 44.97
C THR A 29 15.65 -39.22 45.68
N LEU A 30 14.47 -39.84 45.67
CA LEU A 30 13.82 -41.11 45.27
C LEU A 30 12.31 -40.76 45.27
N SER A 31 11.33 -41.39 44.62
CA SER A 31 10.95 -42.77 44.31
C SER A 31 9.68 -42.65 43.42
N GLY A 32 9.19 -43.61 42.65
CA GLY A 32 9.54 -45.00 42.38
C GLY A 32 8.41 -45.63 41.55
N PHE A 33 8.82 -46.39 40.53
CA PHE A 33 8.24 -47.63 40.00
C PHE A 33 6.73 -47.71 39.69
N TRP A 34 6.30 -47.69 38.42
CA TRP A 34 6.44 -48.68 37.32
C TRP A 34 5.12 -49.42 37.11
N GLY A 35 4.53 -49.22 35.94
CA GLY A 35 3.35 -49.94 35.45
C GLY A 35 3.30 -49.89 33.93
N SER A 36 3.41 -51.08 33.33
CA SER A 36 3.61 -51.37 31.92
C SER A 36 2.48 -50.91 30.96
N ARG A 37 2.90 -50.64 29.72
CA ARG A 37 2.18 -50.73 28.44
C ARG A 37 0.71 -51.20 28.52
N ARG A 38 -0.21 -50.36 28.02
CA ARG A 38 -1.32 -50.79 27.15
C ARG A 38 -1.93 -49.61 26.38
N ASN A 39 -2.14 -49.87 25.09
CA ASN A 39 -2.84 -49.02 24.14
C ASN A 39 -4.29 -48.71 24.56
N SER A 40 -4.75 -47.52 24.18
CA SER A 40 -6.13 -46.97 24.07
C SER A 40 -6.23 -45.65 24.86
N SER A 41 -6.67 -44.54 24.28
CA SER A 41 -8.00 -44.35 23.71
C SER A 41 -8.04 -43.10 22.82
N ALA A 42 -8.51 -43.29 21.60
CA ALA A 42 -8.94 -42.22 20.69
C ALA A 42 -10.30 -41.69 21.15
N SER A 43 -10.51 -40.38 20.98
CA SER A 43 -11.75 -39.70 21.36
C SER A 43 -12.94 -40.10 20.45
N PRO A 44 -14.19 -40.11 20.95
CA PRO A 44 -15.37 -40.62 20.23
C PRO A 44 -15.82 -39.81 19.00
N CYS A 45 -15.14 -38.72 18.64
CA CYS A 45 -15.55 -37.83 17.55
C CYS A 45 -14.96 -38.20 16.18
N GLU A 46 -13.99 -39.13 16.14
CA GLU A 46 -13.33 -39.56 14.89
C GLU A 46 -13.93 -40.85 14.29
N GLN A 47 -14.75 -41.60 15.04
CA GLN A 47 -15.44 -42.80 14.52
C GLN A 47 -16.72 -42.47 13.73
N ASP A 48 -17.37 -41.34 13.98
CA ASP A 48 -18.56 -40.92 13.21
C ASP A 48 -18.20 -40.39 11.82
N ARG A 49 -17.04 -39.74 11.66
CA ARG A 49 -16.59 -39.28 10.33
C ARG A 49 -16.20 -40.42 9.39
N ARG A 50 -15.78 -41.59 9.87
CA ARG A 50 -15.49 -42.76 9.02
C ARG A 50 -16.75 -43.48 8.54
N LYS A 51 -17.87 -43.39 9.26
CA LYS A 51 -19.15 -43.97 8.83
C LYS A 51 -19.82 -43.17 7.70
N ASP A 52 -19.61 -41.85 7.67
CA ASP A 52 -20.17 -40.98 6.62
C ASP A 52 -19.47 -41.16 5.26
N TRP A 53 -18.17 -41.47 5.25
CA TRP A 53 -17.43 -41.77 4.01
C TRP A 53 -17.88 -43.08 3.37
N GLY A 54 -18.11 -44.12 4.18
CA GLY A 54 -18.66 -45.39 3.70
C GLY A 54 -20.08 -45.27 3.15
N HIS A 55 -20.89 -44.32 3.65
CA HIS A 55 -22.25 -44.06 3.13
C HIS A 55 -22.24 -43.27 1.82
N ALA A 56 -21.30 -42.33 1.65
CA ALA A 56 -21.13 -41.58 0.41
C ALA A 56 -20.62 -42.47 -0.74
N GLU A 57 -19.64 -43.34 -0.46
CA GLU A 57 -19.14 -44.33 -1.43
C GLU A 57 -20.23 -45.36 -1.80
N LEU A 58 -21.04 -45.83 -0.84
CA LEU A 58 -22.17 -46.71 -1.15
C LEU A 58 -23.24 -46.03 -2.02
N LEU A 59 -23.49 -44.73 -1.80
CA LEU A 59 -24.43 -43.94 -2.60
C LEU A 59 -23.93 -43.74 -4.03
N GLU A 60 -22.63 -43.51 -4.22
CA GLU A 60 -22.02 -43.41 -5.55
C GLU A 60 -21.98 -44.76 -6.26
N VAL A 61 -21.65 -45.85 -5.57
CA VAL A 61 -21.68 -47.21 -6.13
C VAL A 61 -23.11 -47.64 -6.49
N LEU A 62 -24.11 -47.30 -5.65
CA LEU A 62 -25.51 -47.57 -5.96
C LEU A 62 -26.03 -46.68 -7.11
N GLN A 63 -25.61 -45.41 -7.20
CA GLN A 63 -25.96 -44.56 -8.35
C GLN A 63 -25.27 -45.02 -9.63
N ALA A 64 -24.02 -45.49 -9.56
CA ALA A 64 -23.31 -46.10 -10.68
C ALA A 64 -24.01 -47.40 -11.12
N ARG A 65 -24.44 -48.23 -10.18
CA ARG A 65 -25.17 -49.47 -10.48
C ARG A 65 -26.57 -49.20 -11.03
N VAL A 66 -27.27 -48.18 -10.56
CA VAL A 66 -28.56 -47.74 -11.13
C VAL A 66 -28.38 -47.20 -12.54
N ARG A 67 -27.32 -46.44 -12.82
CA ARG A 67 -26.99 -45.96 -14.17
C ARG A 67 -26.58 -47.12 -15.10
N GLN A 68 -25.87 -48.10 -14.58
CA GLN A 68 -25.50 -49.32 -15.32
C GLN A 68 -26.73 -50.18 -15.63
N LEU A 69 -27.65 -50.35 -14.67
CA LEU A 69 -28.93 -51.06 -14.87
C LEU A 69 -29.92 -50.29 -15.76
N GLN A 70 -29.82 -48.95 -15.83
CA GLN A 70 -30.60 -48.13 -16.76
C GLN A 70 -29.98 -48.09 -18.17
N ALA A 71 -28.68 -48.33 -18.30
CA ALA A 71 -27.97 -48.42 -19.58
C ALA A 71 -28.06 -49.82 -20.23
N GLU A 72 -28.32 -50.87 -19.45
CA GLU A 72 -28.40 -52.27 -19.92
C GLU A 72 -29.86 -52.77 -20.10
N GLY A 73 -30.84 -51.88 -20.23
CA GLY A 73 -32.26 -52.23 -20.22
C GLY A 73 -33.07 -51.80 -21.44
N GLU A 74 -32.74 -52.30 -22.63
CA GLU A 74 -33.74 -52.73 -23.63
C GLU A 74 -33.13 -53.78 -24.57
N SER A 75 -33.42 -55.04 -24.27
CA SER A 75 -33.61 -56.09 -25.27
C SER A 75 -34.75 -56.93 -24.73
N GLU A 76 -35.88 -56.91 -25.44
CA GLU A 76 -37.02 -57.78 -25.17
C GLU A 76 -36.54 -59.23 -25.15
N VAL A 77 -36.37 -59.79 -23.95
CA VAL A 77 -36.25 -61.24 -23.78
C VAL A 77 -37.55 -61.70 -23.15
N SER A 78 -38.40 -62.26 -24.00
CA SER A 78 -39.59 -63.02 -23.60
C SER A 78 -39.17 -64.14 -22.64
N VAL A 79 -39.44 -63.98 -21.35
CA VAL A 79 -39.38 -65.10 -20.39
C VAL A 79 -40.74 -65.26 -19.76
N LYS A 80 -41.29 -66.45 -19.96
CA LYS A 80 -42.63 -66.91 -19.59
C LYS A 80 -43.03 -66.45 -18.19
N ARG A 81 -44.24 -65.87 -18.07
CA ARG A 81 -44.93 -65.68 -16.80
C ARG A 81 -45.01 -67.01 -16.08
N VAL A 82 -44.21 -67.17 -15.03
CA VAL A 82 -44.49 -68.11 -13.96
C VAL A 82 -45.36 -67.34 -12.97
N GLU A 83 -46.64 -67.72 -12.89
CA GLU A 83 -47.55 -67.21 -11.87
C GLU A 83 -47.03 -67.63 -10.50
N VAL A 84 -46.57 -66.66 -9.70
CA VAL A 84 -46.31 -66.85 -8.28
C VAL A 84 -47.53 -66.34 -7.50
N PRO A 85 -48.07 -67.12 -6.55
CA PRO A 85 -49.36 -66.81 -5.92
C PRO A 85 -49.36 -65.50 -5.14
N CYS A 86 -50.51 -64.85 -5.26
CA CYS A 86 -50.90 -63.59 -4.66
C CYS A 86 -50.94 -63.64 -3.11
N GLY A 87 -50.76 -62.47 -2.49
CA GLY A 87 -51.08 -62.23 -1.07
C GLY A 87 -49.99 -61.47 -0.32
N ARG A 88 -49.19 -62.18 0.48
CA ARG A 88 -48.35 -61.56 1.52
C ARG A 88 -47.16 -60.73 1.02
N TRP A 89 -46.46 -61.16 -0.04
CA TRP A 89 -45.26 -60.46 -0.52
C TRP A 89 -45.60 -59.21 -1.33
N ALA A 90 -46.67 -59.25 -2.14
CA ALA A 90 -47.18 -58.08 -2.85
C ALA A 90 -47.69 -57.01 -1.87
N GLU A 91 -48.38 -57.41 -0.80
CA GLU A 91 -48.80 -56.51 0.27
C GLU A 91 -47.60 -55.92 1.03
N LYS A 92 -46.58 -56.73 1.35
CA LYS A 92 -45.37 -56.26 2.04
C LYS A 92 -44.60 -55.26 1.18
N LEU A 93 -44.48 -55.52 -0.12
CA LEU A 93 -43.80 -54.65 -1.08
C LEU A 93 -44.59 -53.36 -1.34
N ALA A 94 -45.93 -53.43 -1.37
CA ALA A 94 -46.80 -52.26 -1.42
C ALA A 94 -46.71 -51.43 -0.13
N LYS A 95 -46.61 -52.08 1.04
CA LYS A 95 -46.43 -51.43 2.35
C LYS A 95 -45.06 -50.76 2.46
N GLU A 96 -44.00 -51.39 1.93
CA GLU A 96 -42.65 -50.82 1.83
C GLU A 96 -42.57 -49.66 0.83
N LYS A 97 -43.21 -49.76 -0.33
CA LYS A 97 -43.33 -48.63 -1.27
C LYS A 97 -44.06 -47.45 -0.62
N ARG A 98 -45.15 -47.70 0.12
CA ARG A 98 -45.88 -46.67 0.89
C ARG A 98 -45.03 -46.05 1.99
N THR A 99 -44.25 -46.83 2.74
CA THR A 99 -43.35 -46.27 3.77
C THR A 99 -42.19 -45.49 3.17
N MET A 100 -41.63 -45.93 2.05
CA MET A 100 -40.60 -45.21 1.31
C MET A 100 -41.12 -43.88 0.75
N GLN A 101 -42.31 -43.86 0.16
CA GLN A 101 -42.99 -42.63 -0.26
C GLN A 101 -43.23 -41.67 0.91
N LYS A 102 -43.72 -42.17 2.05
CA LYS A 102 -43.89 -41.36 3.27
C LYS A 102 -42.57 -40.79 3.78
N ARG A 103 -41.48 -41.57 3.73
CA ARG A 103 -40.13 -41.08 4.09
C ARG A 103 -39.62 -40.02 3.11
N LYS A 104 -39.84 -40.22 1.80
CA LYS A 104 -39.50 -39.23 0.76
C LYS A 104 -40.27 -37.93 0.95
N GLN A 105 -41.57 -38.00 1.20
CA GLN A 105 -42.40 -36.82 1.51
C GLN A 105 -41.93 -36.11 2.79
N ARG A 106 -41.63 -36.85 3.87
CA ARG A 106 -41.08 -36.26 5.11
C ARG A 106 -39.72 -35.59 4.88
N LEU A 107 -38.85 -36.19 4.07
CA LEU A 107 -37.58 -35.58 3.69
C LEU A 107 -37.79 -34.32 2.85
N GLN A 108 -38.73 -34.34 1.91
CA GLN A 108 -39.07 -33.20 1.06
C GLN A 108 -39.67 -32.04 1.88
N VAL A 109 -40.52 -32.33 2.87
CA VAL A 109 -41.04 -31.35 3.83
C VAL A 109 -39.92 -30.80 4.72
N LYS A 110 -38.98 -31.64 5.19
CA LYS A 110 -37.82 -31.16 5.96
C LYS A 110 -36.88 -30.31 5.10
N LEU A 111 -36.69 -30.65 3.83
CA LEU A 111 -35.90 -29.87 2.88
C LEU A 111 -36.60 -28.54 2.57
N GLN A 112 -37.91 -28.54 2.35
CA GLN A 112 -38.70 -27.31 2.18
C GLN A 112 -38.71 -26.46 3.45
N ALA A 113 -38.83 -27.04 4.64
CA ALA A 113 -38.74 -26.31 5.90
C ALA A 113 -37.34 -25.73 6.13
N ARG A 114 -36.28 -26.46 5.75
CA ARG A 114 -34.90 -25.94 5.75
C ARG A 114 -34.70 -24.85 4.70
N ALA A 115 -35.26 -24.99 3.51
CA ALA A 115 -35.23 -23.98 2.45
C ALA A 115 -35.99 -22.73 2.88
N GLN A 116 -37.18 -22.85 3.48
CA GLN A 116 -37.94 -21.75 4.06
C GLN A 116 -37.25 -21.11 5.27
N GLN A 117 -36.55 -21.89 6.10
CA GLN A 117 -35.70 -21.34 7.17
C GLN A 117 -34.47 -20.61 6.63
N LEU A 118 -33.87 -21.10 5.54
CA LEU A 118 -32.79 -20.44 4.83
C LEU A 118 -33.30 -19.16 4.16
N ASP A 119 -34.46 -19.19 3.51
CA ASP A 119 -35.11 -18.01 2.92
C ASP A 119 -35.50 -16.97 3.98
N ARG A 120 -36.04 -17.40 5.13
CA ARG A 120 -36.29 -16.50 6.28
C ARG A 120 -35.02 -15.93 6.89
N LYS A 121 -33.89 -16.63 6.79
CA LYS A 121 -32.57 -16.10 7.18
C LYS A 121 -31.98 -15.17 6.12
N LEU A 122 -32.23 -15.44 4.83
CA LEU A 122 -31.75 -14.66 3.69
C LEU A 122 -32.56 -13.38 3.46
N GLN A 123 -33.80 -13.30 3.96
CA GLN A 123 -34.60 -12.08 3.98
C GLN A 123 -33.85 -11.00 4.80
N PRO A 124 -33.58 -9.81 4.21
CA PRO A 124 -32.87 -8.74 4.92
C PRO A 124 -33.71 -8.30 6.11
N ARG A 125 -33.17 -8.49 7.33
CA ARG A 125 -33.78 -7.92 8.53
C ARG A 125 -33.80 -6.40 8.38
N PRO A 126 -34.93 -5.71 8.68
CA PRO A 126 -34.97 -4.26 8.64
C PRO A 126 -33.89 -3.69 9.59
N LEU A 127 -33.16 -2.69 9.10
CA LEU A 127 -32.13 -2.00 9.85
C LEU A 127 -32.77 -1.34 11.08
N ARG A 128 -32.19 -1.57 12.26
CA ARG A 128 -32.70 -0.97 13.50
C ARG A 128 -32.11 0.42 13.67
N LEU A 129 -32.95 1.43 13.48
CA LEU A 129 -32.59 2.82 13.67
C LEU A 129 -32.90 3.34 15.09
N GLU A 130 -33.83 2.69 15.81
CA GLU A 130 -34.20 3.11 17.16
C GLU A 130 -33.27 2.52 18.24
N PRO A 131 -32.73 3.35 19.14
CA PRO A 131 -31.89 2.89 20.23
C PRO A 131 -32.70 2.20 21.34
N ARG A 132 -32.21 1.08 21.86
CA ARG A 132 -32.67 0.51 23.13
C ARG A 132 -31.84 1.11 24.26
N LEU A 133 -32.34 2.18 24.87
CA LEU A 133 -31.68 2.83 26.02
C LEU A 133 -31.83 1.98 27.29
N VAL A 134 -30.81 2.02 28.15
CA VAL A 134 -30.79 1.27 29.42
C VAL A 134 -31.37 2.11 30.56
N SER A 135 -31.24 3.44 30.50
CA SER A 135 -31.91 4.35 31.42
C SER A 135 -33.44 4.26 31.28
N GLY A 136 -34.12 3.91 32.38
CA GLY A 136 -35.58 3.88 32.46
C GLY A 136 -36.22 5.25 32.21
N GLN A 137 -35.54 6.34 32.60
CA GLN A 137 -36.01 7.70 32.40
C GLN A 137 -35.93 8.09 30.91
N LEU A 138 -34.75 7.99 30.29
CA LEU A 138 -34.57 8.33 28.87
C LEU A 138 -35.39 7.42 27.93
N SER A 139 -35.54 6.13 28.26
CA SER A 139 -36.40 5.21 27.49
C SER A 139 -37.89 5.52 27.63
N SER A 140 -38.33 6.00 28.80
CA SER A 140 -39.71 6.48 28.98
C SER A 140 -39.98 7.77 28.21
N PHE A 141 -39.00 8.67 28.09
CA PHE A 141 -39.07 9.89 27.28
C PHE A 141 -39.16 9.60 25.78
N LEU A 142 -38.38 8.64 25.27
CA LEU A 142 -38.49 8.20 23.87
C LEU A 142 -39.85 7.54 23.56
N ARG A 143 -40.42 6.78 24.50
CA ARG A 143 -41.71 6.09 24.29
C ARG A 143 -42.92 7.02 24.41
N ARG A 144 -42.92 7.96 25.36
CA ARG A 144 -44.07 8.85 25.62
C ARG A 144 -44.43 9.77 24.45
N LYS A 145 -43.49 10.08 23.55
CA LYS A 145 -43.71 11.04 22.44
C LYS A 145 -43.62 10.44 21.03
N ALA A 146 -43.35 9.13 20.88
CA ALA A 146 -43.52 8.45 19.59
C ALA A 146 -45.01 8.34 19.17
N GLU A 147 -45.93 8.59 20.12
CA GLU A 147 -47.38 8.58 19.94
C GLU A 147 -47.97 9.99 19.62
N GLU A 148 -47.17 11.08 19.69
CA GLU A 148 -47.60 12.46 19.36
C GLU A 148 -47.05 12.91 17.98
N SER A 149 -47.86 13.62 17.20
CA SER A 149 -47.66 13.99 15.79
C SER A 149 -46.40 14.84 15.47
N PRO A 150 -45.94 14.88 14.18
CA PRO A 150 -44.53 15.04 13.83
C PRO A 150 -44.04 16.46 13.49
N GLU A 151 -44.68 17.52 13.98
CA GLU A 151 -44.23 18.90 13.74
C GLU A 151 -43.65 19.49 15.04
N SER A 152 -42.33 19.75 15.02
CA SER A 152 -41.50 20.42 16.06
C SER A 152 -41.25 19.80 17.47
N PRO A 153 -41.28 18.48 17.75
CA PRO A 153 -40.97 17.96 19.11
C PRO A 153 -39.50 17.58 19.36
N TRP A 154 -38.65 17.51 18.33
CA TRP A 154 -37.26 17.01 18.44
C TRP A 154 -36.27 18.07 18.96
N GLU A 155 -36.58 19.35 18.76
CA GLU A 155 -35.74 20.49 19.15
C GLU A 155 -35.80 20.75 20.66
N GLU A 156 -37.00 20.64 21.23
CA GLU A 156 -37.21 20.64 22.68
C GLU A 156 -36.54 19.42 23.33
N GLN A 157 -36.56 18.26 22.67
CA GLN A 157 -35.86 17.06 23.13
C GLN A 157 -34.35 17.26 23.16
N LEU A 158 -33.72 17.87 22.15
CA LEU A 158 -32.28 18.12 22.19
C LEU A 158 -31.94 19.10 23.33
N ALA A 159 -32.75 20.14 23.55
CA ALA A 159 -32.56 21.10 24.64
C ALA A 159 -32.74 20.47 26.04
N GLN A 160 -33.78 19.64 26.24
CA GLN A 160 -34.03 18.94 27.52
C GLN A 160 -32.98 17.85 27.77
N VAL A 161 -32.61 17.11 26.73
CA VAL A 161 -31.55 16.10 26.78
C VAL A 161 -30.25 16.78 27.16
N LEU A 162 -29.87 17.89 26.52
CA LEU A 162 -28.68 18.68 26.83
C LEU A 162 -28.65 19.17 28.29
N GLN A 163 -29.78 19.53 28.88
CA GLN A 163 -29.90 19.94 30.29
C GLN A 163 -29.77 18.79 31.30
N GLU A 164 -30.12 17.54 30.95
CA GLU A 164 -29.97 16.41 31.87
C GLU A 164 -28.48 16.07 32.13
N THR A 165 -28.07 16.16 33.40
CA THR A 165 -26.72 15.80 33.85
C THR A 165 -26.43 14.32 33.61
N PRO A 166 -25.25 13.94 33.07
CA PRO A 166 -24.93 12.53 32.83
C PRO A 166 -24.97 11.76 34.15
N GLN A 167 -25.85 10.75 34.24
CA GLN A 167 -25.90 9.87 35.40
C GLN A 167 -24.58 9.10 35.47
N LYS A 168 -23.73 9.45 36.46
CA LYS A 168 -22.52 8.70 36.79
C LYS A 168 -22.93 7.26 37.13
N LEU A 169 -22.67 6.32 36.23
CA LEU A 169 -22.75 4.90 36.54
C LEU A 169 -21.77 4.60 37.68
N LEU A 170 -22.32 4.19 38.83
CA LEU A 170 -21.60 3.79 40.03
C LEU A 170 -20.63 2.63 39.73
N HIS A 171 -19.37 2.97 39.48
CA HIS A 171 -18.18 2.26 39.98
C HIS A 171 -16.92 3.08 39.69
N LYS A 172 -16.64 4.07 40.55
CA LYS A 172 -15.27 4.57 40.72
C LYS A 172 -14.47 3.49 41.46
N LYS A 173 -13.75 2.64 40.72
CA LYS A 173 -12.41 2.26 41.19
C LYS A 173 -11.47 3.31 40.62
N GLN A 174 -10.73 3.98 41.51
CA GLN A 174 -9.67 4.91 41.17
C GLN A 174 -8.79 4.29 40.07
N VAL A 175 -8.83 4.87 38.88
CA VAL A 175 -7.78 4.65 37.88
C VAL A 175 -6.71 5.71 38.19
N PRO A 176 -5.48 5.33 38.53
CA PRO A 176 -4.42 6.30 38.77
C PRO A 176 -4.00 6.92 37.44
N SER A 177 -4.08 8.24 37.33
CA SER A 177 -3.35 9.08 36.36
C SER A 177 -3.13 8.47 34.96
N ASP A 178 -4.21 8.32 34.19
CA ASP A 178 -4.16 7.91 32.79
C ASP A 178 -3.67 9.05 31.89
N ARG A 179 -2.36 9.27 31.82
CA ARG A 179 -1.73 9.83 30.60
C ARG A 179 -1.24 8.73 29.65
N GLU A 180 -1.30 7.47 30.08
CA GLU A 180 -0.86 6.31 29.29
C GLU A 180 -2.00 5.45 28.72
N ALA A 181 -3.24 5.55 29.25
CA ALA A 181 -4.36 4.73 28.77
C ALA A 181 -5.04 5.23 27.48
N GLU A 182 -4.90 6.52 27.12
CA GLU A 182 -5.34 7.03 25.81
C GLU A 182 -4.50 6.47 24.64
N ALA A 183 -3.35 5.85 24.93
CA ALA A 183 -2.41 5.39 23.92
C ALA A 183 -2.79 4.04 23.26
N GLN A 184 -3.69 3.25 23.85
CA GLN A 184 -4.08 1.93 23.32
C GLN A 184 -5.60 1.81 23.12
N LEU A 185 -6.13 2.48 22.09
CA LEU A 185 -7.36 2.01 21.46
C LEU A 185 -7.17 0.52 21.12
N SER A 186 -7.99 -0.35 21.71
CA SER A 186 -7.95 -1.78 21.42
C SER A 186 -8.09 -1.99 19.91
N GLY A 187 -7.40 -2.98 19.34
CA GLY A 187 -7.48 -3.26 17.90
C GLY A 187 -8.91 -3.49 17.40
N GLN A 188 -9.85 -3.84 18.30
CA GLN A 188 -11.28 -3.91 17.99
C GLN A 188 -11.95 -2.54 17.91
N GLN A 189 -11.57 -1.58 18.76
CA GLN A 189 -12.08 -0.21 18.73
C GLN A 189 -11.64 0.50 17.45
N GLN A 190 -10.38 0.35 17.06
CA GLN A 190 -9.87 0.89 15.79
C GLN A 190 -10.62 0.34 14.57
N LYS A 191 -10.94 -0.96 14.57
CA LYS A 191 -11.75 -1.57 13.51
C LYS A 191 -13.16 -1.01 13.46
N LEU A 192 -13.79 -0.77 14.61
CA LEU A 192 -15.12 -0.20 14.69
C LEU A 192 -15.14 1.26 14.21
N LEU A 193 -14.21 2.08 14.67
CA LEU A 193 -14.09 3.47 14.23
C LEU A 193 -13.89 3.55 12.71
N ALA A 194 -12.92 2.80 12.18
CA ALA A 194 -12.66 2.76 10.74
C ALA A 194 -13.86 2.25 9.94
N PHE A 195 -14.64 1.31 10.49
CA PHE A 195 -15.88 0.84 9.86
C PHE A 195 -16.92 1.95 9.75
N LEU A 196 -17.10 2.75 10.80
CA LEU A 196 -18.05 3.86 10.83
C LEU A 196 -17.61 4.96 9.86
N GLU A 197 -16.36 5.38 9.92
CA GLU A 197 -15.77 6.37 9.00
C GLU A 197 -15.92 5.92 7.53
N CYS A 198 -15.60 4.67 7.24
CA CYS A 198 -15.77 4.10 5.90
C CYS A 198 -17.24 4.06 5.44
N SER A 199 -18.17 3.86 6.38
CA SER A 199 -19.61 3.86 6.09
C SER A 199 -20.11 5.26 5.75
N LEU A 200 -19.52 6.31 6.32
CA LEU A 200 -19.79 7.70 5.93
C LEU A 200 -19.36 7.97 4.50
N VAL A 201 -18.14 7.57 4.14
CA VAL A 201 -17.58 7.81 2.81
C VAL A 201 -18.32 7.00 1.74
N SER A 202 -18.76 5.78 2.06
CA SER A 202 -19.56 4.94 1.15
C SER A 202 -21.05 5.32 1.09
N GLY A 203 -21.53 6.25 1.92
CA GLY A 203 -22.94 6.67 1.96
C GLY A 203 -23.91 5.72 2.68
N HIS A 204 -23.42 4.61 3.23
CA HIS A 204 -24.19 3.58 3.95
C HIS A 204 -24.44 3.94 5.43
N LEU A 205 -24.90 5.15 5.69
CA LEU A 205 -25.18 5.66 7.04
C LEU A 205 -26.18 4.83 7.86
N PRO A 206 -27.29 4.31 7.30
CA PRO A 206 -28.22 3.46 8.05
C PRO A 206 -27.56 2.17 8.58
N LEU A 207 -26.59 1.62 7.85
CA LEU A 207 -25.84 0.45 8.28
C LEU A 207 -24.89 0.79 9.44
N ALA A 208 -24.21 1.93 9.36
CA ALA A 208 -23.36 2.43 10.44
C ALA A 208 -24.15 2.61 11.74
N HIS A 209 -25.32 3.25 11.63
CA HIS A 209 -26.22 3.49 12.75
C HIS A 209 -26.76 2.18 13.35
N HIS A 210 -27.15 1.21 12.51
CA HIS A 210 -27.59 -0.12 12.97
C HIS A 210 -26.52 -0.88 13.76
N VAL A 211 -25.26 -0.82 13.31
CA VAL A 211 -24.13 -1.44 14.03
C VAL A 211 -23.90 -0.72 15.36
N LEU A 212 -23.94 0.62 15.38
CA LEU A 212 -23.79 1.42 16.59
C LEU A 212 -24.89 1.09 17.63
N VAL A 213 -26.15 1.06 17.21
CA VAL A 213 -27.31 0.69 18.05
C VAL A 213 -27.17 -0.74 18.58
N SER A 214 -26.75 -1.68 17.72
CA SER A 214 -26.56 -3.09 18.10
C SER A 214 -25.47 -3.27 19.16
N TYR A 215 -24.39 -2.50 19.07
CA TYR A 215 -23.31 -2.47 20.06
C TYR A 215 -23.74 -1.78 21.35
N HIS A 216 -24.43 -0.65 21.25
CA HIS A 216 -24.89 0.12 22.41
C HIS A 216 -25.95 -0.64 23.24
N SER A 217 -26.80 -1.43 22.58
CA SER A 217 -27.81 -2.27 23.23
C SER A 217 -27.23 -3.44 24.04
N ARG A 218 -25.94 -3.78 23.86
CA ARG A 218 -25.27 -4.89 24.54
C ARG A 218 -24.32 -4.35 25.62
N PRO A 219 -24.53 -4.60 26.92
CA PRO A 219 -23.75 -4.00 28.01
C PRO A 219 -22.23 -4.22 27.91
N ARG A 220 -21.81 -5.42 27.48
CA ARG A 220 -20.39 -5.74 27.27
C ARG A 220 -19.77 -4.99 26.09
N MET A 221 -20.56 -4.73 25.05
CA MET A 221 -20.10 -4.10 23.80
C MET A 221 -20.15 -2.58 23.89
N ARG A 222 -21.03 -2.02 24.74
CA ARG A 222 -21.09 -0.58 25.04
C ARG A 222 -19.77 -0.03 25.57
N LYS A 223 -19.04 -0.80 26.39
CA LYS A 223 -17.71 -0.43 26.90
C LYS A 223 -16.66 -0.26 25.80
N LEU A 224 -16.88 -0.82 24.61
CA LEU A 224 -15.98 -0.65 23.48
C LEU A 224 -16.27 0.63 22.68
N LEU A 225 -17.43 1.26 22.85
CA LEU A 225 -17.79 2.47 22.12
C LEU A 225 -17.10 3.69 22.73
N THR A 226 -16.50 4.51 21.88
CA THR A 226 -15.81 5.75 22.26
C THR A 226 -16.55 6.96 21.69
N LEU A 227 -16.35 8.14 22.27
CA LEU A 227 -16.98 9.38 21.82
C LEU A 227 -16.77 9.66 20.31
N PRO A 228 -15.55 9.49 19.73
CA PRO A 228 -15.35 9.65 18.29
C PRO A 228 -16.23 8.74 17.41
N MET A 229 -16.60 7.54 17.89
CA MET A 229 -17.51 6.65 17.15
C MET A 229 -18.94 7.19 17.08
N TYR A 230 -19.40 7.85 18.15
CA TYR A 230 -20.71 8.52 18.13
C TYR A 230 -20.65 9.76 17.22
N ASN A 231 -19.59 10.55 17.33
CA ASN A 231 -19.40 11.78 16.54
C ASN A 231 -19.34 11.52 15.04
N THR A 232 -18.69 10.44 14.61
CA THR A 232 -18.66 10.05 13.19
C THR A 232 -20.07 9.79 12.66
N VAL A 233 -20.91 9.04 13.38
CA VAL A 233 -22.29 8.79 12.96
C VAL A 233 -23.14 10.07 13.02
N MET A 234 -22.95 10.92 14.04
CA MET A 234 -23.61 12.23 14.13
C MET A 234 -23.27 13.13 12.95
N LEU A 235 -21.98 13.23 12.59
CA LEU A 235 -21.52 13.99 11.43
C LEU A 235 -22.13 13.44 10.12
N GLY A 236 -22.27 12.13 10.02
CA GLY A 236 -22.97 11.48 8.91
C GLY A 236 -24.42 11.94 8.77
N TRP A 237 -25.17 11.97 9.87
CA TRP A 237 -26.56 12.43 9.85
C TRP A 237 -26.68 13.93 9.65
N ALA A 238 -25.74 14.72 10.18
CA ALA A 238 -25.62 16.15 9.91
C ALA A 238 -25.40 16.42 8.41
N ARG A 239 -24.58 15.60 7.74
CA ARG A 239 -24.38 15.66 6.27
C ARG A 239 -25.61 15.25 5.45
N LYS A 240 -26.56 14.49 6.01
CA LYS A 240 -27.83 14.19 5.33
C LYS A 240 -28.96 15.14 5.70
N GLY A 241 -28.79 15.93 6.78
CA GLY A 241 -29.84 16.80 7.32
C GLY A 241 -30.94 16.02 8.05
N SER A 242 -30.65 14.83 8.59
CA SER A 242 -31.65 14.03 9.30
C SER A 242 -31.56 14.30 10.81
N PHE A 243 -32.37 15.23 11.31
CA PHE A 243 -32.31 15.70 12.69
C PHE A 243 -32.76 14.64 13.71
N LYS A 244 -33.78 13.83 13.38
CA LYS A 244 -34.33 12.79 14.27
C LYS A 244 -33.27 11.75 14.67
N GLU A 245 -32.54 11.24 13.69
CA GLU A 245 -31.49 10.24 13.88
C GLU A 245 -30.27 10.82 14.60
N LEU A 246 -29.94 12.09 14.36
CA LEU A 246 -28.90 12.80 15.10
C LEU A 246 -29.25 12.90 16.59
N VAL A 247 -30.49 13.26 16.92
CA VAL A 247 -30.99 13.32 18.31
C VAL A 247 -30.92 11.94 18.97
N TYR A 248 -31.25 10.85 18.26
CA TYR A 248 -31.08 9.49 18.80
C TYR A 248 -29.63 9.16 19.16
N VAL A 249 -28.66 9.66 18.40
CA VAL A 249 -27.24 9.46 18.74
C VAL A 249 -26.84 10.27 19.97
N PHE A 250 -27.35 11.50 20.13
CA PHE A 250 -27.17 12.28 21.36
C PHE A 250 -27.72 11.57 22.61
N PHE A 251 -28.91 10.96 22.50
CA PHE A 251 -29.47 10.12 23.57
C PHE A 251 -28.53 8.96 23.92
N MET A 252 -27.90 8.31 22.93
CA MET A 252 -26.96 7.22 23.17
C MET A 252 -25.65 7.69 23.83
N VAL A 253 -25.17 8.90 23.51
CA VAL A 253 -23.98 9.51 24.15
C VAL A 253 -24.24 9.73 25.64
N LYS A 254 -25.41 10.30 25.98
CA LYS A 254 -25.80 10.51 27.38
C LYS A 254 -26.08 9.20 28.13
N ASP A 255 -26.74 8.21 27.51
CA ASP A 255 -26.96 6.87 28.11
C ASP A 255 -25.65 6.08 28.29
N ALA A 256 -24.60 6.41 27.54
CA ALA A 256 -23.25 5.88 27.74
C ALA A 256 -22.49 6.59 28.88
N GLY A 257 -23.01 7.70 29.40
CA GLY A 257 -22.34 8.53 30.41
C GLY A 257 -21.19 9.38 29.87
N LEU A 258 -21.17 9.64 28.56
CA LEU A 258 -20.18 10.50 27.90
C LEU A 258 -20.72 11.93 27.78
N ALA A 259 -19.83 12.93 27.86
CA ALA A 259 -20.17 14.33 27.61
C ALA A 259 -19.95 14.66 26.11
N PRO A 260 -20.82 15.48 25.48
CA PRO A 260 -20.62 15.94 24.11
C PRO A 260 -19.38 16.83 24.00
N ASP A 261 -18.64 16.70 22.90
CA ASP A 261 -17.45 17.49 22.58
C ASP A 261 -17.71 18.55 21.50
N LEU A 262 -16.68 19.33 21.14
CA LEU A 262 -16.74 20.33 20.07
C LEU A 262 -17.25 19.74 18.73
N LEU A 263 -16.85 18.51 18.39
CA LEU A 263 -17.32 17.80 17.20
C LEU A 263 -18.82 17.46 17.26
N SER A 264 -19.32 17.06 18.44
CA SER A 264 -20.75 16.80 18.67
C SER A 264 -21.57 18.06 18.42
N TYR A 265 -21.16 19.18 19.00
CA TYR A 265 -21.82 20.47 18.82
C TYR A 265 -21.71 20.98 17.38
N ALA A 266 -20.54 20.82 16.73
CA ALA A 266 -20.36 21.14 15.32
C ALA A 266 -21.32 20.35 14.42
N ALA A 267 -21.50 19.05 14.66
CA ALA A 267 -22.45 18.22 13.91
C ALA A 267 -23.91 18.68 14.11
N ALA A 268 -24.29 19.05 15.34
CA ALA A 268 -25.62 19.59 15.62
C ALA A 268 -25.86 20.93 14.89
N LEU A 269 -24.92 21.88 15.01
CA LEU A 269 -24.98 23.18 14.34
C LEU A 269 -25.00 23.04 12.82
N GLN A 270 -24.22 22.12 12.26
CA GLN A 270 -24.24 21.82 10.83
C GLN A 270 -25.62 21.32 10.38
N CYS A 271 -26.26 20.45 11.15
CA CYS A 271 -27.60 19.95 10.84
C CYS A 271 -28.64 21.08 10.92
N MET A 272 -28.55 21.92 11.95
CA MET A 272 -29.42 23.09 12.14
C MET A 272 -29.29 24.10 11.00
N GLY A 273 -28.06 24.40 10.54
CA GLY A 273 -27.82 25.33 9.44
C GLY A 273 -28.24 24.81 8.07
N ARG A 274 -28.35 23.49 7.90
CA ARG A 274 -28.85 22.85 6.67
C ARG A 274 -30.37 22.83 6.60
N LEU A 275 -31.02 22.72 7.75
CA LEU A 275 -32.48 22.69 7.86
C LEU A 275 -33.08 24.08 8.10
N ASP A 276 -32.25 25.14 8.17
CA ASP A 276 -32.63 26.52 8.52
C ASP A 276 -33.54 26.56 9.77
N GLN A 277 -33.05 25.96 10.85
CA GLN A 277 -33.78 25.83 12.11
C GLN A 277 -33.95 27.17 12.85
N ASP A 278 -34.91 27.21 13.76
CA ASP A 278 -35.25 28.42 14.52
C ASP A 278 -34.04 28.96 15.32
N ALA A 279 -33.82 30.27 15.24
CA ALA A 279 -32.72 30.96 15.94
C ALA A 279 -32.71 30.72 17.46
N ASN A 280 -33.88 30.46 18.05
CA ASN A 280 -34.01 30.16 19.48
C ASN A 280 -33.44 28.79 19.85
N THR A 281 -33.59 27.78 18.99
CA THR A 281 -33.03 26.44 19.19
C THR A 281 -31.51 26.47 19.07
N ILE A 282 -30.99 27.26 18.12
CA ILE A 282 -29.55 27.47 17.94
C ILE A 282 -28.96 28.20 19.15
N LYS A 283 -29.58 29.29 19.63
CA LYS A 283 -29.14 30.01 20.83
C LYS A 283 -29.08 29.12 22.08
N ARG A 284 -30.09 28.25 22.28
CA ARG A 284 -30.08 27.28 23.39
C ARG A 284 -28.92 26.28 23.29
N CYS A 285 -28.58 25.83 22.08
CA CYS A 285 -27.43 24.97 21.83
C CYS A 285 -26.10 25.68 22.17
N LEU A 286 -25.97 26.95 21.78
CA LEU A 286 -24.81 27.79 22.09
C LEU A 286 -24.66 28.07 23.59
N GLU A 287 -25.76 28.37 24.28
CA GLU A 287 -25.76 28.51 25.74
C GLU A 287 -25.32 27.23 26.44
N GLN A 288 -25.77 26.06 25.97
CA GLN A 288 -25.32 24.80 26.54
C GLN A 288 -23.83 24.56 26.30
N MET A 289 -23.35 24.85 25.09
CA MET A 289 -21.93 24.74 24.77
C MET A 289 -21.08 25.62 25.71
N ALA A 290 -21.55 26.83 26.02
CA ALA A 290 -20.92 27.71 27.00
C ALA A 290 -20.97 27.15 28.43
N ARG A 291 -22.09 26.52 28.84
CA ARG A 291 -22.22 25.85 30.15
C ARG A 291 -21.28 24.65 30.29
N ASP A 292 -21.02 23.94 29.19
CA ASP A 292 -20.08 22.82 29.15
C ASP A 292 -18.61 23.29 29.08
N GLY A 293 -18.37 24.61 29.08
CA GLY A 293 -17.03 25.22 29.09
C GLY A 293 -16.35 25.27 27.72
N LEU A 294 -17.08 25.07 26.63
CA LEU A 294 -16.56 25.05 25.27
C LEU A 294 -16.77 26.41 24.59
N GLN A 295 -15.72 26.94 23.96
CA GLN A 295 -15.80 28.23 23.27
C GLN A 295 -16.13 28.05 21.78
N LEU A 296 -16.99 28.92 21.25
CA LEU A 296 -17.38 28.88 19.83
C LEU A 296 -16.19 29.13 18.88
N GLN A 297 -15.20 29.91 19.31
CA GLN A 297 -13.98 30.15 18.53
C GLN A 297 -13.14 28.87 18.38
N GLN A 298 -13.07 28.03 19.43
CA GLN A 298 -12.33 26.76 19.40
C GLN A 298 -12.88 25.78 18.37
N LEU A 299 -14.18 25.88 18.06
CA LEU A 299 -14.83 25.05 17.04
C LEU A 299 -14.20 25.25 15.66
N PHE A 300 -13.82 26.48 15.30
CA PHE A 300 -13.23 26.77 14.00
C PHE A 300 -11.71 26.56 13.95
N THR A 301 -11.03 26.57 15.10
CA THR A 301 -9.57 26.39 15.18
C THR A 301 -9.14 24.95 15.44
N GLU A 302 -9.84 24.22 16.31
CA GLU A 302 -9.45 22.86 16.73
C GLU A 302 -10.15 21.77 15.92
N VAL A 303 -11.35 22.04 15.38
CA VAL A 303 -12.12 21.04 14.64
C VAL A 303 -11.81 21.09 13.15
N SER A 304 -11.39 19.94 12.62
CA SER A 304 -11.08 19.75 11.20
C SER A 304 -12.36 19.55 10.35
N LEU A 305 -13.08 20.65 10.12
CA LEU A 305 -14.29 20.70 9.28
C LEU A 305 -13.95 20.97 7.81
N SER A 306 -14.68 20.36 6.88
CA SER A 306 -14.60 20.69 5.45
C SER A 306 -15.19 22.06 5.15
N LYS A 307 -14.82 22.68 4.02
CA LYS A 307 -15.33 24.02 3.63
C LYS A 307 -16.86 24.10 3.59
N GLU A 308 -17.52 23.04 3.12
CA GLU A 308 -18.98 22.96 3.11
C GLU A 308 -19.56 22.86 4.52
N GLU A 309 -18.94 22.08 5.40
CA GLU A 309 -19.35 21.97 6.80
C GLU A 309 -19.16 23.28 7.54
N GLN A 310 -18.01 23.95 7.36
CA GLN A 310 -17.74 25.26 7.93
C GLN A 310 -18.75 26.29 7.44
N ALA A 311 -19.06 26.33 6.15
CA ALA A 311 -20.07 27.26 5.61
C ALA A 311 -21.46 27.04 6.23
N MET A 312 -21.85 25.78 6.44
CA MET A 312 -23.14 25.43 7.05
C MET A 312 -23.20 25.75 8.53
N VAL A 313 -22.11 25.51 9.27
CA VAL A 313 -22.01 25.90 10.68
C VAL A 313 -22.00 27.42 10.81
N LEU A 314 -21.25 28.14 9.97
CA LEU A 314 -21.26 29.61 9.95
C LEU A 314 -22.64 30.17 9.65
N ARG A 315 -23.40 29.53 8.74
CA ARG A 315 -24.79 29.92 8.46
C ARG A 315 -25.68 29.77 9.70
N ALA A 316 -25.60 28.66 10.43
CA ALA A 316 -26.34 28.48 11.67
C ALA A 316 -25.94 29.51 12.74
N VAL A 317 -24.64 29.72 12.93
CA VAL A 317 -24.12 30.68 13.92
C VAL A 317 -24.54 32.11 13.57
N ALA A 318 -24.49 32.50 12.29
CA ALA A 318 -24.90 33.83 11.83
C ALA A 318 -26.39 34.11 12.06
N GLN A 319 -27.25 33.09 12.08
CA GLN A 319 -28.68 33.24 12.42
C GLN A 319 -28.89 33.54 13.92
N ALA A 320 -28.03 33.03 14.80
CA ALA A 320 -28.13 33.25 16.25
C ALA A 320 -27.33 34.47 16.72
N GLU A 321 -26.14 34.68 16.18
CA GLU A 321 -25.18 35.74 16.48
C GLU A 321 -24.64 36.37 15.17
N PRO A 322 -25.33 37.38 14.61
CA PRO A 322 -24.94 37.98 13.32
C PRO A 322 -23.61 38.75 13.37
N THR A 323 -23.11 39.07 14.56
CA THR A 323 -21.84 39.77 14.78
C THR A 323 -20.62 38.83 14.79
N PHE A 324 -20.82 37.52 14.72
CA PHE A 324 -19.71 36.56 14.80
C PHE A 324 -18.95 36.46 13.47
N SER A 325 -17.66 36.78 13.51
CA SER A 325 -16.71 36.50 12.42
C SER A 325 -15.70 35.44 12.86
N PRO A 326 -15.37 34.45 12.01
CA PRO A 326 -14.32 33.50 12.33
C PRO A 326 -12.97 34.22 12.51
N PRO A 327 -12.10 33.77 13.43
CA PRO A 327 -10.80 34.38 13.62
C PRO A 327 -9.99 34.31 12.33
N PRO A 328 -9.25 35.38 11.96
CA PRO A 328 -8.37 35.34 10.80
C PRO A 328 -7.32 34.24 11.00
N GLN A 329 -6.96 33.53 9.93
CA GLN A 329 -5.93 32.51 10.00
C GLN A 329 -4.63 33.15 10.50
N PRO A 330 -3.95 32.56 11.51
CA PRO A 330 -2.71 33.10 12.00
C PRO A 330 -1.69 33.15 10.86
N PRO A 331 -0.85 34.19 10.79
CA PRO A 331 0.20 34.25 9.78
C PRO A 331 1.12 33.02 9.93
N PRO A 332 1.65 32.48 8.82
CA PRO A 332 2.50 31.30 8.86
C PRO A 332 3.71 31.57 9.76
N GLN A 333 3.89 30.72 10.78
CA GLN A 333 4.99 30.85 11.73
C GLN A 333 6.31 30.57 11.02
N VAL A 334 7.32 31.43 11.19
CA VAL A 334 8.68 31.17 10.71
C VAL A 334 9.47 30.40 11.77
N ASN A 335 10.41 29.55 11.34
CA ASN A 335 11.25 28.82 12.27
C ASN A 335 12.35 29.75 12.81
N THR A 336 12.48 29.83 14.14
CA THR A 336 13.42 30.70 14.85
C THR A 336 14.60 29.96 15.48
N SER A 337 14.83 28.69 15.11
CA SER A 337 15.99 27.90 15.53
C SER A 337 17.29 28.58 15.12
N ALA A 338 18.31 28.52 15.98
CA ALA A 338 19.62 29.17 15.74
C ALA A 338 20.24 28.81 14.39
N LEU A 339 20.14 27.55 13.94
CA LEU A 339 20.70 27.08 12.68
C LEU A 339 19.85 27.40 11.45
N LEU A 340 18.55 27.63 11.64
CA LEU A 340 17.60 27.81 10.54
C LEU A 340 17.13 29.26 10.41
N LYS A 341 17.49 30.12 11.36
CA LYS A 341 17.08 31.52 11.39
C LYS A 341 17.50 32.24 10.10
N GLU A 342 18.75 32.07 9.69
CA GLU A 342 19.31 32.68 8.48
C GLU A 342 18.59 32.24 7.19
N VAL A 343 18.05 31.02 7.17
CA VAL A 343 17.34 30.46 6.00
C VAL A 343 15.98 31.13 5.79
N TYR A 344 15.31 31.54 6.86
CA TYR A 344 13.94 32.09 6.82
C TYR A 344 13.86 33.60 7.06
N THR A 345 14.93 34.26 7.50
CA THR A 345 14.99 35.72 7.60
C THR A 345 14.91 36.35 6.22
N LYS A 346 14.11 37.42 6.09
CA LYS A 346 13.92 38.16 4.83
C LYS A 346 15.05 39.18 4.55
N ASP A 347 16.06 39.24 5.41
CA ASP A 347 17.01 40.35 5.50
C ASP A 347 18.29 40.17 4.65
N GLY A 348 18.23 39.45 3.52
CA GLY A 348 19.38 39.24 2.65
C GLY A 348 19.02 39.10 1.16
N PRO A 349 19.99 39.31 0.24
CA PRO A 349 19.79 39.07 -1.18
C PRO A 349 19.66 37.56 -1.44
N VAL A 350 18.43 37.08 -1.67
CA VAL A 350 18.18 35.66 -1.91
C VAL A 350 18.03 35.38 -3.41
N SER A 351 18.91 34.54 -3.95
CA SER A 351 18.86 34.08 -5.34
C SER A 351 18.42 32.61 -5.41
N TYR A 352 17.10 32.38 -5.46
CA TYR A 352 16.56 31.03 -5.64
C TYR A 352 16.65 30.58 -7.10
N PRO A 353 17.07 29.32 -7.37
CA PRO A 353 17.14 28.80 -8.73
C PRO A 353 15.73 28.56 -9.30
N LYS A 354 15.58 28.81 -10.59
CA LYS A 354 14.40 28.45 -11.39
C LYS A 354 14.75 27.31 -12.32
N LEU A 355 13.75 26.57 -12.78
CA LEU A 355 13.93 25.52 -13.77
C LEU A 355 14.16 26.13 -15.16
N HIS A 356 14.91 25.41 -16.00
CA HIS A 356 15.10 25.77 -17.41
C HIS A 356 13.83 25.72 -18.29
N LEU A 357 12.75 25.08 -17.81
CA LEU A 357 11.52 24.85 -18.59
C LEU A 357 10.54 26.03 -18.48
N PRO A 358 9.88 26.43 -19.59
CA PRO A 358 8.86 27.48 -19.56
C PRO A 358 7.55 26.98 -18.93
N LEU A 359 6.70 27.92 -18.51
CA LEU A 359 5.45 27.62 -17.81
C LEU A 359 4.52 26.66 -18.58
N GLN A 360 4.40 26.81 -19.91
CA GLN A 360 3.52 25.95 -20.71
C GLN A 360 3.98 24.49 -20.73
N THR A 361 5.27 24.25 -20.89
CA THR A 361 5.83 22.88 -20.85
C THR A 361 5.61 22.24 -19.49
N LEU A 362 5.79 23.00 -18.40
CA LEU A 362 5.53 22.49 -17.04
C LEU A 362 4.04 22.16 -16.82
N LYS A 363 3.12 22.95 -17.39
CA LYS A 363 1.67 22.66 -17.36
C LYS A 363 1.33 21.37 -18.11
N ASP A 364 1.90 21.15 -19.29
CA ASP A 364 1.69 19.93 -20.07
C ASP A 364 2.21 18.70 -19.34
N LEU A 365 3.41 18.81 -18.75
CA LEU A 365 4.03 17.77 -17.92
C LEU A 365 3.18 17.44 -16.69
N PHE A 366 2.62 18.46 -16.02
CA PHE A 366 1.68 18.27 -14.91
C PHE A 366 0.42 17.51 -15.36
N GLN A 367 -0.18 17.87 -16.50
CA GLN A 367 -1.34 17.16 -17.02
C GLN A 367 -1.02 15.69 -17.36
N GLN A 368 0.18 15.42 -17.89
CA GLN A 368 0.63 14.05 -18.14
C GLN A 368 0.76 13.25 -16.83
N GLN A 369 1.41 13.82 -15.81
CA GLN A 369 1.53 13.19 -14.50
C GLN A 369 0.16 12.95 -13.86
N LEU A 370 -0.76 13.91 -13.94
CA LEU A 370 -2.11 13.78 -13.39
C LEU A 370 -2.89 12.65 -14.07
N ARG A 371 -2.81 12.52 -15.40
CA ARG A 371 -3.40 11.39 -16.14
C ARG A 371 -2.81 10.07 -15.70
N VAL A 372 -1.49 10.02 -15.52
CA VAL A 372 -0.78 8.83 -15.04
C VAL A 372 -1.27 8.42 -13.64
N GLU A 373 -1.29 9.34 -12.67
CA GLU A 373 -1.76 9.06 -11.30
C GLU A 373 -3.24 8.66 -11.24
N LEU A 374 -4.11 9.24 -12.06
CA LEU A 374 -5.52 8.84 -12.17
C LEU A 374 -5.69 7.42 -12.70
N THR A 375 -4.80 6.96 -13.60
CA THR A 375 -4.82 5.56 -14.09
C THR A 375 -4.19 4.57 -13.12
N THR A 376 -3.36 5.04 -12.18
CA THR A 376 -2.71 4.28 -11.09
C THR A 376 -1.67 3.24 -11.54
N SER A 377 -1.48 3.04 -12.84
CA SER A 377 -0.49 2.13 -13.40
C SER A 377 0.15 2.62 -14.67
N VAL A 378 1.43 2.35 -14.84
CA VAL A 378 2.24 2.73 -16.00
C VAL A 378 2.65 1.49 -16.77
N HIS A 379 2.39 1.47 -18.07
CA HIS A 379 2.82 0.40 -18.96
C HIS A 379 4.10 0.83 -19.69
N VAL A 380 5.13 0.01 -19.53
CA VAL A 380 6.49 0.26 -20.04
C VAL A 380 6.87 -0.87 -21.00
N GLN A 381 7.59 -0.57 -22.08
CA GLN A 381 8.10 -1.59 -22.99
C GLN A 381 9.32 -2.28 -22.37
N SER A 382 9.34 -3.62 -22.40
CA SER A 382 10.47 -4.42 -21.95
C SER A 382 11.66 -4.26 -22.91
N VAL A 383 12.86 -4.11 -22.35
CA VAL A 383 14.11 -4.01 -23.13
C VAL A 383 14.76 -5.35 -23.45
N GLU A 384 14.26 -6.45 -22.87
CA GLU A 384 14.72 -7.81 -23.15
C GLU A 384 14.55 -8.14 -24.64
N LYS A 385 15.51 -8.86 -25.23
CA LYS A 385 15.48 -9.21 -26.66
C LYS A 385 14.21 -9.99 -26.97
N ALA A 386 13.30 -9.37 -27.73
CA ALA A 386 12.06 -10.02 -28.12
C ALA A 386 12.38 -11.22 -29.03
N PRO A 387 12.01 -12.45 -28.67
CA PRO A 387 12.16 -13.58 -29.57
C PRO A 387 11.29 -13.38 -30.82
N SER A 388 11.72 -13.92 -31.95
CA SER A 388 10.91 -13.96 -33.18
C SER A 388 9.55 -14.57 -32.85
N VAL A 389 8.46 -13.90 -33.24
CA VAL A 389 7.11 -14.32 -32.86
C VAL A 389 6.81 -15.71 -33.45
N THR A 390 6.87 -16.74 -32.61
CA THR A 390 6.54 -18.12 -33.02
C THR A 390 5.03 -18.34 -32.98
N LYS A 391 4.56 -19.37 -33.70
CA LYS A 391 3.13 -19.80 -33.65
C LYS A 391 2.70 -20.13 -32.21
N GLU A 392 3.59 -20.74 -31.42
CA GLU A 392 3.39 -21.06 -30.01
C GLU A 392 3.21 -19.81 -29.15
N MET A 393 4.02 -18.77 -29.35
CA MET A 393 3.87 -17.49 -28.63
C MET A 393 2.51 -16.85 -28.92
N LEU A 394 2.07 -16.86 -30.18
CA LEU A 394 0.75 -16.30 -30.55
C LEU A 394 -0.39 -17.09 -29.92
N GLN A 395 -0.29 -18.42 -29.90
CA GLN A 395 -1.27 -19.27 -29.23
C GLN A 395 -1.26 -19.03 -27.71
N ALA A 396 -0.09 -18.99 -27.07
CA ALA A 396 0.06 -18.68 -25.65
C ALA A 396 -0.54 -17.31 -25.30
N ARG A 397 -0.29 -16.27 -26.11
CA ARG A 397 -0.88 -14.93 -25.95
C ARG A 397 -2.41 -14.96 -26.10
N LYS A 398 -2.94 -15.71 -27.07
CA LYS A 398 -4.40 -15.90 -27.24
C LYS A 398 -5.01 -16.60 -26.04
N THR A 399 -4.41 -17.70 -25.58
CA THR A 399 -4.85 -18.46 -24.40
C THR A 399 -4.81 -17.58 -23.15
N LEU A 400 -3.72 -16.84 -22.93
CA LEU A 400 -3.57 -15.93 -21.80
C LEU A 400 -4.61 -14.80 -21.84
N LYS A 401 -4.90 -14.24 -23.01
CA LYS A 401 -5.96 -13.24 -23.19
C LYS A 401 -7.34 -13.83 -22.87
N ALA A 402 -7.64 -15.03 -23.35
CA ALA A 402 -8.90 -15.71 -23.06
C ALA A 402 -9.06 -16.02 -21.56
N LEU A 403 -8.01 -16.55 -20.92
CA LEU A 403 -7.98 -16.81 -19.47
C LEU A 403 -8.19 -15.52 -18.66
N ARG A 404 -7.56 -14.40 -19.05
CA ARG A 404 -7.78 -13.10 -18.37
C ARG A 404 -9.23 -12.65 -18.39
N VAL A 405 -9.91 -12.80 -19.53
CA VAL A 405 -11.33 -12.43 -19.65
C VAL A 405 -12.20 -13.34 -18.78
N GLN A 406 -11.91 -14.65 -18.75
CA GLN A 406 -12.61 -15.61 -17.89
C GLN A 406 -12.39 -15.28 -16.41
N TRP A 407 -11.15 -15.01 -16.00
CA TRP A 407 -10.83 -14.62 -14.64
C TRP A 407 -11.50 -13.30 -14.25
N GLU A 408 -11.60 -12.34 -15.17
CA GLU A 408 -12.24 -11.06 -14.90
C GLU A 408 -13.72 -11.24 -14.58
N ALA A 409 -14.41 -12.07 -15.35
CA ALA A 409 -15.81 -12.42 -15.09
C ALA A 409 -15.96 -13.22 -13.79
N ALA A 410 -15.11 -14.21 -13.54
CA ALA A 410 -15.15 -15.03 -12.33
C ALA A 410 -14.90 -14.19 -11.06
N LEU A 411 -13.92 -13.29 -11.08
CA LEU A 411 -13.61 -12.39 -9.97
C LEU A 411 -14.75 -11.42 -9.68
N ARG A 412 -15.43 -10.88 -10.70
CA ARG A 412 -16.62 -10.05 -10.51
C ARG A 412 -17.70 -10.82 -9.76
N ARG A 413 -17.99 -12.06 -10.17
CA ARG A 413 -18.99 -12.91 -9.54
C ARG A 413 -18.66 -13.20 -8.07
N VAL A 414 -17.43 -13.68 -7.80
CA VAL A 414 -16.98 -14.03 -6.44
C VAL A 414 -16.92 -12.78 -5.53
N LEU A 415 -16.56 -11.62 -6.09
CA LEU A 415 -16.61 -10.35 -5.36
C LEU A 415 -18.05 -9.97 -4.97
N GLN A 416 -19.01 -10.11 -5.89
CA GLN A 416 -20.41 -9.80 -5.61
C GLN A 416 -21.00 -10.74 -4.55
N GLU A 417 -20.73 -12.04 -4.63
CA GLU A 417 -21.12 -13.03 -3.63
C GLU A 417 -20.54 -12.70 -2.25
N THR A 418 -19.26 -12.31 -2.21
CA THR A 418 -18.59 -11.93 -0.96
C THR A 418 -19.14 -10.63 -0.39
N LYS A 419 -19.42 -9.62 -1.23
CA LYS A 419 -20.08 -8.38 -0.81
C LYS A 419 -21.46 -8.68 -0.24
N ALA A 420 -22.25 -9.56 -0.85
CA ALA A 420 -23.56 -9.96 -0.34
C ALA A 420 -23.45 -10.69 1.02
N SER A 421 -22.49 -11.60 1.17
CA SER A 421 -22.23 -12.31 2.44
C SER A 421 -21.83 -11.35 3.57
N LEU A 422 -20.90 -10.42 3.28
CA LEU A 422 -20.43 -9.43 4.26
C LEU A 422 -21.52 -8.39 4.58
N ALA A 423 -22.37 -8.04 3.62
CA ALA A 423 -23.55 -7.22 3.87
C ALA A 423 -24.47 -7.94 4.85
N HIS A 424 -24.81 -9.21 4.60
CA HIS A 424 -25.68 -9.99 5.48
C HIS A 424 -25.15 -10.03 6.92
N GLN A 425 -23.85 -10.30 7.10
CA GLN A 425 -23.21 -10.28 8.41
C GLN A 425 -23.23 -8.88 9.08
N ALA A 426 -23.16 -7.80 8.29
CA ALA A 426 -23.29 -6.44 8.81
C ALA A 426 -24.71 -6.16 9.33
N HIS A 427 -25.74 -6.69 8.66
CA HIS A 427 -27.13 -6.61 9.12
C HIS A 427 -27.38 -7.41 10.41
N GLU A 428 -26.55 -8.41 10.73
CA GLU A 428 -26.57 -9.10 12.04
C GLU A 428 -25.93 -8.27 13.18
N GLY A 429 -25.36 -7.10 12.86
CA GLY A 429 -24.71 -6.21 13.83
C GLY A 429 -23.26 -6.57 14.13
N ARG A 430 -22.54 -7.19 13.18
CA ARG A 430 -21.09 -7.44 13.26
C ARG A 430 -20.34 -6.44 12.36
N PRO A 431 -19.22 -5.85 12.80
CA PRO A 431 -18.39 -5.01 11.94
C PRO A 431 -17.69 -5.89 10.91
N THR A 432 -18.04 -5.70 9.64
CA THR A 432 -17.48 -6.46 8.52
C THR A 432 -16.66 -5.56 7.61
N LEU A 433 -15.98 -6.15 6.63
CA LEU A 433 -15.24 -5.39 5.63
C LEU A 433 -16.11 -4.86 4.48
N TYR A 434 -17.44 -5.01 4.58
CA TYR A 434 -18.38 -4.60 3.54
C TYR A 434 -18.21 -3.15 3.07
N PRO A 435 -18.23 -2.12 3.95
CA PRO A 435 -18.16 -0.74 3.48
C PRO A 435 -16.85 -0.47 2.74
N PHE A 436 -15.74 -1.09 3.15
CA PHE A 436 -14.44 -0.95 2.48
C PHE A 436 -14.43 -1.50 1.05
N LEU A 437 -15.18 -2.59 0.80
CA LEU A 437 -15.36 -3.13 -0.56
C LEU A 437 -16.33 -2.32 -1.41
N CYS A 438 -17.16 -1.47 -0.80
CA CYS A 438 -18.06 -0.56 -1.50
C CYS A 438 -17.39 0.77 -1.88
N LEU A 439 -16.25 1.10 -1.29
CA LEU A 439 -15.52 2.35 -1.58
C LEU A 439 -14.97 2.45 -3.00
N LEU A 440 -14.68 1.30 -3.63
CA LEU A 440 -14.10 1.22 -4.96
C LEU A 440 -15.11 0.60 -5.93
N SER A 441 -15.09 1.04 -7.19
CA SER A 441 -15.93 0.43 -8.21
C SER A 441 -15.53 -1.04 -8.44
N GLU A 442 -16.49 -1.90 -8.77
CA GLU A 442 -16.23 -3.34 -8.96
C GLU A 442 -15.26 -3.58 -10.13
N ARG A 443 -15.31 -2.72 -11.16
CA ARG A 443 -14.39 -2.77 -12.31
C ARG A 443 -12.97 -2.40 -11.89
N GLU A 444 -12.81 -1.38 -11.05
CA GLU A 444 -11.49 -1.00 -10.53
C GLU A 444 -10.96 -2.07 -9.60
N LEU A 445 -11.74 -2.58 -8.64
CA LEU A 445 -11.33 -3.68 -7.76
C LEU A 445 -10.84 -4.90 -8.54
N VAL A 446 -11.47 -5.23 -9.67
CA VAL A 446 -11.04 -6.35 -10.50
C VAL A 446 -9.78 -5.99 -11.31
N ARG A 447 -9.68 -4.77 -11.84
CA ARG A 447 -8.45 -4.28 -12.50
C ARG A 447 -7.25 -4.21 -11.55
N ILE A 448 -7.47 -3.84 -10.29
CA ILE A 448 -6.47 -3.86 -9.21
C ILE A 448 -5.97 -5.28 -8.96
N ARG A 449 -6.88 -6.26 -8.96
CA ARG A 449 -6.61 -7.63 -8.51
C ARG A 449 -5.97 -8.54 -9.56
N LEU A 450 -6.31 -8.37 -10.84
CA LEU A 450 -6.08 -9.41 -11.85
C LEU A 450 -4.75 -9.31 -12.59
N PRO A 451 -4.40 -8.20 -13.27
CA PRO A 451 -3.19 -8.17 -14.10
C PRO A 451 -1.97 -7.66 -13.33
N GLN A 452 -2.12 -6.86 -12.27
CA GLN A 452 -0.96 -6.26 -11.61
C GLN A 452 -0.37 -7.21 -10.57
N THR A 453 -1.20 -7.81 -9.71
CA THR A 453 -0.74 -8.74 -8.68
C THR A 453 -0.32 -10.11 -9.22
N LEU A 454 -1.02 -10.69 -10.21
CA LEU A 454 -0.65 -12.01 -10.76
C LEU A 454 0.64 -11.94 -11.58
N HIS A 455 0.92 -10.82 -12.25
CA HIS A 455 2.15 -10.62 -13.03
C HIS A 455 3.33 -10.18 -12.16
N ALA A 456 3.07 -9.42 -11.10
CA ALA A 456 4.09 -9.08 -10.12
C ALA A 456 4.43 -10.25 -9.17
N LEU A 457 3.58 -11.29 -9.10
CA LEU A 457 3.83 -12.41 -8.21
C LEU A 457 5.02 -13.23 -8.75
N PRO A 458 6.10 -13.35 -7.97
CA PRO A 458 7.26 -14.09 -8.43
C PRO A 458 6.95 -15.59 -8.54
N ALA A 459 7.64 -16.31 -9.42
CA ALA A 459 7.44 -17.75 -9.63
C ALA A 459 7.71 -18.58 -8.36
N GLN A 460 8.58 -18.11 -7.47
CA GLN A 460 8.87 -18.69 -6.16
C GLN A 460 7.75 -18.50 -5.13
N GLY A 461 6.80 -17.60 -5.40
CA GLY A 461 5.77 -17.17 -4.48
C GLY A 461 6.24 -16.09 -3.50
N GLU A 462 5.28 -15.40 -2.91
CA GLU A 462 5.52 -14.31 -1.95
C GLU A 462 4.78 -14.58 -0.62
N SER A 463 5.27 -14.00 0.48
CA SER A 463 4.61 -14.16 1.78
C SER A 463 3.21 -13.59 1.73
N LEU A 464 2.23 -14.34 2.24
CA LEU A 464 0.83 -13.90 2.29
C LEU A 464 0.66 -12.57 3.03
N VAL A 465 1.48 -12.33 4.06
CA VAL A 465 1.44 -11.07 4.84
C VAL A 465 1.84 -9.88 3.97
N VAL A 466 2.91 -10.04 3.17
CA VAL A 466 3.39 -8.98 2.26
C VAL A 466 2.36 -8.70 1.17
N VAL A 467 1.84 -9.75 0.53
CA VAL A 467 0.81 -9.63 -0.50
C VAL A 467 -0.46 -8.98 0.05
N ALA A 468 -0.90 -9.36 1.26
CA ALA A 468 -2.07 -8.76 1.88
C ALA A 468 -1.84 -7.27 2.20
N LYS A 469 -0.70 -6.92 2.79
CA LYS A 469 -0.37 -5.53 3.11
C LYS A 469 -0.35 -4.66 1.85
N ASP A 470 0.29 -5.15 0.80
CA ASP A 470 0.41 -4.48 -0.48
C ASP A 470 -0.97 -4.28 -1.15
N LEU A 471 -1.79 -5.34 -1.23
CA LEU A 471 -3.16 -5.24 -1.74
C LEU A 471 -4.03 -4.26 -0.93
N GLY A 472 -3.89 -4.24 0.40
CA GLY A 472 -4.61 -3.32 1.27
C GLY A 472 -4.21 -1.85 1.02
N LEU A 473 -2.91 -1.58 0.91
CA LEU A 473 -2.39 -0.25 0.61
C LEU A 473 -2.80 0.22 -0.79
N ARG A 474 -2.72 -0.65 -1.80
CA ARG A 474 -3.17 -0.35 -3.17
C ARG A 474 -4.66 -0.03 -3.23
N ALA A 475 -5.49 -0.74 -2.46
CA ALA A 475 -6.91 -0.44 -2.36
C ALA A 475 -7.14 0.94 -1.71
N PHE A 476 -6.40 1.25 -0.64
CA PHE A 476 -6.47 2.55 0.03
C PHE A 476 -6.03 3.70 -0.88
N SER A 477 -4.86 3.63 -1.51
CA SER A 477 -4.35 4.69 -2.39
C SER A 477 -5.32 4.99 -3.54
N ARG A 478 -5.94 3.96 -4.12
CA ARG A 478 -6.92 4.15 -5.19
C ARG A 478 -8.23 4.76 -4.72
N HIS A 479 -8.69 4.36 -3.54
CA HIS A 479 -9.84 4.98 -2.93
C HIS A 479 -9.59 6.49 -2.71
N MET A 480 -8.40 6.87 -2.25
CA MET A 480 -8.02 8.28 -2.09
C MET A 480 -8.04 9.04 -3.41
N VAL A 481 -7.47 8.46 -4.47
CA VAL A 481 -7.51 9.06 -5.82
C VAL A 481 -8.96 9.23 -6.30
N GLN A 482 -9.81 8.23 -6.12
CA GLN A 482 -11.22 8.28 -6.52
C GLN A 482 -12.00 9.33 -5.71
N GLN A 483 -11.76 9.43 -4.41
CA GLN A 483 -12.40 10.43 -3.57
C GLN A 483 -11.99 11.84 -3.98
N LYS A 484 -10.69 12.09 -4.19
CA LYS A 484 -10.17 13.39 -4.69
C LYS A 484 -10.80 13.77 -6.03
N ARG A 485 -11.09 12.79 -6.89
CA ARG A 485 -11.77 12.99 -8.16
C ARG A 485 -13.23 13.39 -7.99
N LEU A 486 -13.95 12.80 -7.03
CA LEU A 486 -15.37 13.09 -6.77
C LEU A 486 -15.58 14.41 -6.03
N SER A 487 -14.64 14.84 -5.20
CA SER A 487 -14.75 16.04 -4.36
C SER A 487 -14.31 17.35 -5.04
N ASN A 488 -14.18 17.38 -6.38
CA ASN A 488 -13.61 18.49 -7.16
C ASN A 488 -12.20 18.97 -6.71
N GLN A 489 -11.54 18.22 -5.82
CA GLN A 489 -10.20 18.56 -5.32
C GLN A 489 -9.15 18.53 -6.43
N VAL A 490 -9.31 17.67 -7.44
CA VAL A 490 -8.40 17.62 -8.60
C VAL A 490 -8.41 18.94 -9.39
N GLN A 491 -9.57 19.58 -9.55
CA GLN A 491 -9.66 20.86 -10.26
C GLN A 491 -9.06 22.00 -9.44
N ALA A 492 -9.32 22.02 -8.13
CA ALA A 492 -8.70 22.97 -7.21
C ALA A 492 -7.17 22.81 -7.17
N LEU A 493 -6.68 21.56 -7.13
CA LEU A 493 -5.25 21.23 -7.20
C LEU A 493 -4.64 21.71 -8.52
N GLN A 494 -5.32 21.51 -9.65
CA GLN A 494 -4.84 21.97 -10.95
C GLN A 494 -4.70 23.51 -11.00
N GLN A 495 -5.66 24.25 -10.45
CA GLN A 495 -5.60 25.72 -10.38
C GLN A 495 -4.44 26.18 -9.48
N ARG A 496 -4.33 25.60 -8.27
CA ARG A 496 -3.26 25.92 -7.31
C ARG A 496 -1.89 25.55 -7.85
N TYR A 497 -1.75 24.38 -8.46
CA TYR A 497 -0.47 23.94 -9.04
C TYR A 497 -0.06 24.80 -10.23
N THR A 498 -1.01 25.22 -11.06
CA THR A 498 -0.75 26.19 -12.13
C THR A 498 -0.19 27.50 -11.58
N GLN A 499 -0.72 27.99 -10.45
CA GLN A 499 -0.21 29.18 -9.78
C GLN A 499 1.18 28.96 -9.17
N TYR A 500 1.40 27.78 -8.59
CA TYR A 500 2.69 27.35 -8.02
C TYR A 500 3.81 27.31 -9.07
N LEU A 501 3.51 26.84 -10.29
CA LEU A 501 4.51 26.75 -11.36
C LEU A 501 5.10 28.11 -11.76
N HIS A 502 4.42 29.23 -11.49
CA HIS A 502 5.00 30.56 -11.72
C HIS A 502 6.26 30.83 -10.87
N LEU A 503 6.46 30.11 -9.77
CA LEU A 503 7.70 30.20 -8.98
C LEU A 503 8.86 29.46 -9.66
N LEU A 504 8.57 28.33 -10.30
CA LEU A 504 9.60 27.41 -10.82
C LEU A 504 9.94 27.69 -12.30
N ALA A 505 9.02 28.29 -13.06
CA ALA A 505 9.20 28.51 -14.50
C ALA A 505 10.22 29.62 -14.79
N SER A 506 10.95 29.49 -15.90
CA SER A 506 11.99 30.46 -16.31
C SER A 506 11.44 31.81 -16.76
N ASP A 507 10.24 31.85 -17.34
CA ASP A 507 9.64 32.99 -18.02
C ASP A 507 8.88 33.97 -17.10
N THR A 508 8.63 33.61 -15.83
CA THR A 508 7.72 34.36 -14.95
C THR A 508 8.45 35.07 -13.82
N PRO A 509 8.30 36.40 -13.64
CA PRO A 509 8.81 37.11 -12.47
C PRO A 509 7.89 36.88 -11.26
N VAL A 510 8.48 36.67 -10.07
CA VAL A 510 7.74 36.54 -8.81
C VAL A 510 8.02 37.77 -7.95
N ALA A 511 6.95 38.39 -7.42
CA ALA A 511 7.05 39.66 -6.69
C ALA A 511 7.84 39.57 -5.38
N THR A 512 7.90 38.39 -4.75
CA THR A 512 8.69 38.13 -3.53
C THR A 512 9.42 36.79 -3.63
N PRO A 513 10.77 36.76 -3.52
CA PRO A 513 11.53 35.52 -3.43
C PRO A 513 11.06 34.72 -2.21
N CYS A 514 10.60 33.49 -2.42
CA CYS A 514 10.14 32.62 -1.34
C CYS A 514 10.44 31.16 -1.67
N LEU A 515 10.47 30.34 -0.62
CA LEU A 515 10.66 28.90 -0.77
C LEU A 515 9.41 28.25 -1.36
N PRO A 516 9.54 27.11 -2.08
CA PRO A 516 8.41 26.41 -2.68
C PRO A 516 7.26 26.10 -1.72
N ARG A 517 7.56 25.69 -0.48
CA ARG A 517 6.56 25.42 0.55
C ARG A 517 5.83 26.70 1.01
N GLN A 518 6.58 27.77 1.25
CA GLN A 518 6.01 29.07 1.66
C GLN A 518 5.09 29.63 0.59
N TYR A 519 5.50 29.56 -0.69
CA TYR A 519 4.67 29.98 -1.80
C TYR A 519 3.41 29.11 -1.89
N TRP A 520 3.57 27.79 -1.79
CA TRP A 520 2.44 26.87 -1.79
C TRP A 520 1.43 27.19 -0.68
N GLU A 521 1.88 27.45 0.54
CA GLU A 521 1.02 27.84 1.68
C GLU A 521 0.36 29.20 1.47
N SER A 522 1.05 30.17 0.85
CA SER A 522 0.49 31.51 0.56
C SER A 522 -0.63 31.51 -0.49
N LEU A 523 -0.61 30.56 -1.43
CA LEU A 523 -1.59 30.46 -2.52
C LEU A 523 -2.99 30.01 -2.05
N GLY A 524 -3.15 29.63 -0.78
CA GLY A 524 -4.46 29.36 -0.20
C GLY A 524 -4.42 28.35 0.94
N PRO A 525 -5.52 28.21 1.69
CA PRO A 525 -5.57 27.37 2.88
C PRO A 525 -5.19 25.92 2.54
N PRO A 526 -4.61 25.20 3.52
CA PRO A 526 -4.26 23.79 3.34
C PRO A 526 -5.48 23.00 2.86
N GLU A 527 -5.23 22.03 1.98
CA GLU A 527 -6.24 21.10 1.50
C GLU A 527 -7.00 20.46 2.68
N ALA A 528 -8.21 19.95 2.39
CA ALA A 528 -9.03 19.22 3.35
C ALA A 528 -8.17 18.25 4.18
N PRO A 529 -8.48 18.07 5.48
CA PRO A 529 -7.64 17.28 6.37
C PRO A 529 -7.32 15.92 5.73
N PRO A 530 -6.06 15.48 5.79
CA PRO A 530 -5.68 14.15 5.30
C PRO A 530 -6.60 13.13 5.95
N GLN A 531 -7.24 12.27 5.15
CA GLN A 531 -7.90 11.12 5.75
C GLN A 531 -6.83 10.24 6.39
N GLN A 532 -7.02 9.91 7.67
CA GLN A 532 -6.10 9.03 8.36
C GLN A 532 -6.05 7.70 7.62
N PRO A 533 -4.84 7.12 7.42
CA PRO A 533 -4.73 5.82 6.80
C PRO A 533 -5.49 4.79 7.65
N TRP A 534 -6.14 3.83 6.99
CA TRP A 534 -6.85 2.79 7.72
C TRP A 534 -5.90 2.07 8.69
N PRO A 535 -6.39 1.68 9.89
CA PRO A 535 -5.59 0.95 10.85
C PRO A 535 -5.00 -0.32 10.23
N LEU A 536 -3.76 -0.67 10.62
CA LEU A 536 -3.06 -1.85 10.10
C LEU A 536 -3.90 -3.15 10.20
N PRO A 537 -4.66 -3.41 11.29
CA PRO A 537 -5.53 -4.60 11.36
C PRO A 537 -6.61 -4.63 10.28
N VAL A 538 -7.13 -3.47 9.86
CA VAL A 538 -8.13 -3.35 8.80
C VAL A 538 -7.48 -3.56 7.44
N LEU A 539 -6.34 -2.90 7.17
CA LEU A 539 -5.57 -3.08 5.93
C LEU A 539 -5.19 -4.54 5.70
N MET A 540 -4.68 -5.21 6.73
CA MET A 540 -4.29 -6.62 6.67
C MET A 540 -5.49 -7.55 6.45
N GLN A 541 -6.61 -7.29 7.13
CA GLN A 541 -7.81 -8.11 6.98
C GLN A 541 -8.42 -7.93 5.58
N LEU A 542 -8.49 -6.69 5.08
CA LEU A 542 -8.92 -6.37 3.72
C LEU A 542 -8.01 -7.08 2.72
N GLY A 543 -6.70 -6.86 2.80
CA GLY A 543 -5.71 -7.49 1.93
C GLY A 543 -5.78 -9.01 1.90
N LYS A 544 -5.98 -9.64 3.06
CA LYS A 544 -6.17 -11.10 3.17
C LYS A 544 -7.43 -11.55 2.42
N GLN A 545 -8.56 -10.86 2.61
CA GLN A 545 -9.78 -11.16 1.86
C GLN A 545 -9.56 -10.97 0.35
N LEU A 546 -8.90 -9.88 -0.08
CA LEU A 546 -8.59 -9.65 -1.49
C LEU A 546 -7.73 -10.79 -2.08
N ALA A 547 -6.73 -11.28 -1.33
CA ALA A 547 -5.88 -12.40 -1.73
C ALA A 547 -6.65 -13.72 -1.80
N GLU A 548 -7.52 -14.01 -0.82
CA GLU A 548 -8.35 -15.22 -0.81
C GLU A 548 -9.35 -15.24 -1.98
N LEU A 549 -9.94 -14.09 -2.32
CA LEU A 549 -10.81 -13.96 -3.50
C LEU A 549 -10.06 -14.23 -4.80
N LEU A 550 -8.79 -13.85 -4.88
CA LEU A 550 -7.93 -14.15 -6.03
C LEU A 550 -7.68 -15.66 -6.15
N VAL A 551 -7.39 -16.33 -5.03
CA VAL A 551 -7.19 -17.78 -5.00
C VAL A 551 -8.47 -18.53 -5.41
N GLN A 552 -9.64 -18.08 -4.93
CA GLN A 552 -10.92 -18.73 -5.21
C GLN A 552 -11.43 -18.50 -6.62
N ALA A 553 -11.11 -17.38 -7.27
CA ALA A 553 -11.68 -17.06 -8.58
C ALA A 553 -10.81 -17.52 -9.75
N VAL A 554 -9.48 -17.53 -9.61
CA VAL A 554 -8.56 -17.72 -10.72
C VAL A 554 -8.26 -19.20 -10.94
N HIS A 555 -8.89 -19.78 -11.96
CA HIS A 555 -8.74 -21.19 -12.35
C HIS A 555 -8.23 -21.34 -13.78
N MET A 556 -7.41 -22.36 -14.04
CA MET A 556 -6.91 -22.69 -15.38
C MET A 556 -7.13 -24.19 -15.68
N PRO A 557 -7.31 -24.58 -16.96
CA PRO A 557 -7.30 -25.98 -17.33
C PRO A 557 -5.91 -26.58 -17.11
N LEU A 558 -5.84 -27.84 -16.64
CA LEU A 558 -4.58 -28.56 -16.48
C LEU A 558 -3.87 -28.76 -17.84
N ASP A 559 -4.63 -29.08 -18.88
CA ASP A 559 -4.11 -29.32 -20.23
C ASP A 559 -4.31 -28.08 -21.11
N LEU A 560 -3.22 -27.36 -21.37
CA LEU A 560 -3.22 -26.15 -22.23
C LEU A 560 -3.32 -26.48 -23.73
N ALA A 561 -3.19 -27.76 -24.12
CA ALA A 561 -3.09 -28.23 -25.50
C ALA A 561 -4.37 -28.89 -26.06
N VAL A 562 -5.37 -29.21 -25.23
CA VAL A 562 -6.57 -29.95 -25.66
C VAL A 562 -7.80 -29.02 -25.76
N PRO A 563 -8.61 -29.08 -26.83
CA PRO A 563 -9.85 -28.31 -26.93
C PRO A 563 -10.94 -28.85 -25.99
N GLN A 564 -11.34 -28.03 -25.02
CA GLN A 564 -12.67 -27.85 -24.38
C GLN A 564 -13.56 -29.04 -23.96
N GLY A 565 -13.14 -30.30 -24.03
CA GLY A 565 -14.03 -31.45 -23.77
C GLY A 565 -14.24 -31.84 -22.29
N SER A 566 -13.20 -31.81 -21.44
CA SER A 566 -13.31 -32.29 -20.06
C SER A 566 -12.09 -31.96 -19.18
N SER A 567 -11.46 -30.80 -19.38
CA SER A 567 -10.26 -30.42 -18.62
C SER A 567 -10.64 -30.03 -17.19
N LYS A 568 -10.11 -30.75 -16.19
CA LYS A 568 -10.22 -30.37 -14.77
C LYS A 568 -9.66 -28.95 -14.58
N LEU A 569 -10.46 -28.07 -13.98
CA LEU A 569 -10.05 -26.71 -13.63
C LEU A 569 -9.25 -26.74 -12.33
N ILE A 570 -8.05 -26.14 -12.34
CA ILE A 570 -7.12 -26.08 -11.22
C ILE A 570 -6.93 -24.62 -10.80
N PRO A 571 -6.87 -24.30 -9.50
CA PRO A 571 -6.56 -22.95 -9.05
C PRO A 571 -5.14 -22.53 -9.49
N VAL A 572 -5.01 -21.32 -10.02
CA VAL A 572 -3.72 -20.78 -10.47
C VAL A 572 -2.81 -20.45 -9.29
N LEU A 573 -3.37 -20.12 -8.14
CA LEU A 573 -2.62 -19.79 -6.92
C LEU A 573 -2.90 -20.83 -5.84
N TYR A 574 -1.86 -21.21 -5.10
CA TYR A 574 -1.98 -22.15 -4.00
C TYR A 574 -1.22 -21.68 -2.76
N HIS A 575 -1.75 -22.05 -1.60
CA HIS A 575 -1.13 -21.78 -0.30
C HIS A 575 -0.08 -22.85 -0.01
N VAL A 576 1.16 -22.42 0.18
CA VAL A 576 2.27 -23.27 0.61
C VAL A 576 2.75 -22.78 1.96
N TYR A 577 3.02 -23.70 2.87
CA TYR A 577 3.71 -23.37 4.11
C TYR A 577 5.18 -23.72 4.00
N SER A 578 6.04 -22.77 4.32
CA SER A 578 7.49 -22.97 4.36
C SER A 578 8.02 -22.55 5.71
N PHE A 579 8.94 -23.33 6.26
CA PHE A 579 9.66 -22.96 7.46
C PHE A 579 10.81 -22.02 7.09
N ARG A 580 10.74 -20.77 7.54
CA ARG A 580 11.89 -19.87 7.56
C ARG A 580 12.44 -19.85 8.98
N SER A 581 13.65 -20.41 9.14
CA SER A 581 14.26 -20.67 10.44
C SER A 581 13.35 -21.59 11.28
N TYR A 582 12.71 -21.07 12.33
CA TYR A 582 11.85 -21.84 13.24
C TYR A 582 10.35 -21.53 13.08
N ARG A 583 9.97 -20.54 12.25
CA ARG A 583 8.56 -20.13 12.09
C ARG A 583 8.00 -20.63 10.77
N GLN A 584 6.80 -21.19 10.82
CA GLN A 584 6.02 -21.56 9.65
C GLN A 584 5.39 -20.29 9.05
N ILE A 585 5.71 -19.99 7.79
CA ILE A 585 5.18 -18.83 7.07
C ILE A 585 4.36 -19.31 5.89
N GLY A 586 3.15 -18.74 5.73
CA GLY A 586 2.32 -18.96 4.55
C GLY A 586 2.84 -18.15 3.35
N ILE A 587 3.03 -18.84 2.24
CA ILE A 587 3.49 -18.31 0.94
C ILE A 587 2.38 -18.58 -0.07
N LEU A 588 2.07 -17.57 -0.89
CA LEU A 588 1.18 -17.71 -2.02
C LEU A 588 2.02 -17.97 -3.27
N LYS A 589 1.85 -19.14 -3.89
CA LYS A 589 2.67 -19.57 -5.03
C LYS A 589 1.81 -19.78 -6.29
N PRO A 590 2.26 -19.33 -7.47
CA PRO A 590 1.56 -19.58 -8.73
C PRO A 590 1.85 -20.98 -9.27
N HIS A 591 0.88 -21.55 -9.99
CA HIS A 591 0.98 -22.87 -10.61
C HIS A 591 2.10 -22.90 -11.67
N PRO A 592 2.95 -23.95 -11.72
CA PRO A 592 4.06 -24.01 -12.66
C PRO A 592 3.64 -23.87 -14.14
N ALA A 593 2.50 -24.46 -14.52
CA ALA A 593 1.97 -24.33 -15.89
C ALA A 593 1.59 -22.89 -16.24
N PHE A 594 1.13 -22.09 -15.27
CA PHE A 594 0.87 -20.67 -15.48
C PHE A 594 2.16 -19.89 -15.69
N ILE A 595 3.21 -20.18 -14.91
CA ILE A 595 4.53 -19.56 -15.11
C ILE A 595 5.10 -19.93 -16.48
N GLN A 596 5.00 -21.19 -16.90
CA GLN A 596 5.40 -21.61 -18.24
C GLN A 596 4.62 -20.85 -19.32
N LEU A 597 3.30 -20.72 -19.16
CA LEU A 597 2.47 -19.95 -20.08
C LEU A 597 2.90 -18.48 -20.17
N LEU A 598 3.24 -17.84 -19.05
CA LEU A 598 3.76 -16.46 -19.04
C LEU A 598 5.10 -16.34 -19.75
N VAL A 599 6.02 -17.27 -19.49
CA VAL A 599 7.34 -17.32 -20.15
C VAL A 599 7.18 -17.53 -21.66
N THR A 600 6.34 -18.48 -22.09
CA THR A 600 6.05 -18.73 -23.51
C THR A 600 5.31 -17.57 -24.17
N ALA A 601 4.43 -16.88 -23.45
CA ALA A 601 3.74 -15.70 -23.98
C ALA A 601 4.70 -14.52 -24.21
N ALA A 602 5.80 -14.45 -23.45
CA ALA A 602 6.84 -13.41 -23.50
C ALA A 602 6.24 -12.03 -23.77
N GLU A 603 5.48 -11.51 -22.80
CA GLU A 603 4.80 -10.24 -22.97
C GLU A 603 5.81 -9.09 -23.07
N PRO A 604 5.70 -8.22 -24.10
CA PRO A 604 6.67 -7.16 -24.32
C PRO A 604 6.44 -5.95 -23.40
N ARG A 605 5.46 -6.00 -22.50
CA ARG A 605 5.06 -4.86 -21.66
C ARG A 605 5.16 -5.22 -20.18
N LEU A 606 5.84 -4.37 -19.43
CA LEU A 606 5.92 -4.37 -17.98
C LEU A 606 4.90 -3.37 -17.43
N THR A 607 4.35 -3.64 -16.26
CA THR A 607 3.40 -2.74 -15.60
C THR A 607 3.93 -2.38 -14.22
N PHE A 608 4.03 -1.08 -13.96
CA PHE A 608 4.48 -0.51 -12.70
C PHE A 608 3.36 0.25 -12.03
N GLU A 609 3.43 0.40 -10.71
CA GLU A 609 2.57 1.33 -10.01
C GLU A 609 3.08 2.76 -10.22
N THR A 610 2.15 3.72 -10.16
CA THR A 610 2.48 5.14 -10.35
C THR A 610 3.44 5.70 -9.30
N VAL A 611 3.39 5.18 -8.07
CA VAL A 611 4.28 5.57 -6.98
C VAL A 611 5.68 4.96 -7.10
N ASP A 612 5.83 3.90 -7.91
CA ASP A 612 7.10 3.21 -8.10
C ASP A 612 7.94 3.80 -9.25
N VAL A 613 7.37 4.75 -10.00
CA VAL A 613 8.04 5.42 -11.12
C VAL A 613 8.33 6.89 -10.78
N PRO A 614 9.39 7.48 -11.37
CA PRO A 614 9.65 8.92 -11.26
C PRO A 614 8.47 9.79 -11.73
N MET A 615 8.34 10.97 -11.14
CA MET A 615 7.29 11.93 -11.52
C MET A 615 7.67 12.64 -12.82
N LEU A 616 6.69 12.89 -13.68
CA LEU A 616 6.88 13.65 -14.92
C LEU A 616 6.77 15.17 -14.74
N CYS A 617 6.45 15.65 -13.53
CA CYS A 617 6.40 17.07 -13.19
C CYS A 617 7.08 17.31 -11.82
N PRO A 618 7.41 18.57 -11.47
CA PRO A 618 7.89 18.90 -10.14
C PRO A 618 6.95 18.35 -9.04
N PRO A 619 7.48 17.70 -7.99
CA PRO A 619 6.67 17.14 -6.91
C PRO A 619 5.89 18.20 -6.13
N LEU A 620 4.85 17.78 -5.41
CA LEU A 620 4.21 18.65 -4.43
C LEU A 620 5.18 18.97 -3.28
N PRO A 621 5.32 20.25 -2.88
CA PRO A 621 6.06 20.61 -1.69
C PRO A 621 5.57 19.86 -0.45
N TRP A 622 6.50 19.44 0.39
CA TRP A 622 6.17 18.90 1.69
C TRP A 622 5.68 20.03 2.58
N THR A 623 4.42 19.99 2.99
CA THR A 623 3.80 20.96 3.92
C THR A 623 3.60 20.37 5.30
N SER A 624 3.46 19.04 5.36
CA SER A 624 3.19 18.32 6.59
C SER A 624 3.71 16.87 6.50
N PRO A 625 3.70 16.10 7.60
CA PRO A 625 4.09 14.68 7.57
C PRO A 625 3.25 13.78 6.65
N HIS A 626 2.10 14.27 6.20
CA HIS A 626 1.10 13.54 5.43
C HIS A 626 0.85 14.10 4.02
N THR A 627 1.31 15.33 3.73
CA THR A 627 1.09 16.01 2.44
C THR A 627 2.43 16.43 1.81
N GLY A 628 2.72 15.85 0.65
CA GLY A 628 3.90 16.14 -0.17
C GLY A 628 4.21 14.99 -1.13
N ALA A 629 5.23 15.18 -1.97
CA ALA A 629 5.66 14.24 -3.02
C ALA A 629 4.68 14.09 -4.20
N PHE A 630 3.85 13.05 -4.24
CA PHE A 630 2.97 12.80 -5.41
C PHE A 630 1.73 13.71 -5.41
N LEU A 631 1.08 13.87 -6.57
CA LEU A 631 -0.05 14.80 -6.71
C LEU A 631 -1.30 14.31 -5.96
N LEU A 632 -1.67 13.04 -6.16
CA LEU A 632 -2.90 12.46 -5.65
C LEU A 632 -2.63 11.38 -4.61
N SER A 633 -1.62 10.55 -4.84
CA SER A 633 -1.30 9.41 -3.99
C SER A 633 -0.69 9.85 -2.64
N PRO A 634 -1.21 9.39 -1.50
CA PRO A 634 -0.68 9.78 -0.20
C PRO A 634 0.68 9.11 0.06
N THR A 635 1.64 9.91 0.54
CA THR A 635 2.96 9.42 0.93
C THR A 635 3.30 9.85 2.34
N LYS A 636 3.87 8.92 3.10
CA LYS A 636 4.38 9.20 4.44
C LYS A 636 5.72 9.92 4.34
N LEU A 637 5.95 10.93 5.19
CA LEU A 637 7.23 11.62 5.34
C LEU A 637 8.35 10.74 5.93
N MET A 638 7.99 9.75 6.75
CA MET A 638 8.92 8.77 7.30
C MET A 638 8.58 7.36 6.80
N ARG A 639 9.56 6.73 6.17
CA ARG A 639 9.59 5.31 5.85
C ARG A 639 9.74 4.52 7.13
N ALA A 640 8.74 3.74 7.44
CA ALA A 640 8.72 3.01 8.68
C ALA A 640 8.18 1.59 8.46
N VAL A 641 8.94 0.60 8.93
CA VAL A 641 8.50 -0.81 9.00
C VAL A 641 7.55 -0.95 10.21
N GLU A 642 6.76 -2.03 10.25
CA GLU A 642 5.69 -2.30 11.23
C GLU A 642 6.03 -1.88 12.68
N GLY A 643 5.09 -1.21 13.37
CA GLY A 643 5.21 -0.82 14.78
C GLY A 643 5.46 0.67 15.05
N THR A 644 5.57 1.48 14.01
CA THR A 644 6.10 2.86 14.04
C THR A 644 5.04 3.95 14.04
N THR A 645 3.81 3.64 14.46
CA THR A 645 2.75 4.64 14.69
C THR A 645 3.22 5.72 15.66
N GLN A 646 4.13 5.38 16.57
CA GLN A 646 4.74 6.32 17.52
C GLN A 646 5.49 7.45 16.82
N HIS A 647 6.32 7.17 15.81
CA HIS A 647 7.05 8.22 15.09
C HIS A 647 6.11 9.16 14.34
N GLN A 648 5.09 8.60 13.69
CA GLN A 648 4.09 9.43 13.00
C GLN A 648 3.36 10.34 14.00
N ARG A 649 2.96 9.80 15.16
CA ARG A 649 2.35 10.60 16.22
C ARG A 649 3.32 11.69 16.72
N LEU A 650 4.58 11.37 16.98
CA LEU A 650 5.57 12.36 17.42
C LEU A 650 5.74 13.50 16.42
N LEU A 651 5.74 13.20 15.11
CA LEU A 651 5.77 14.22 14.06
C LEU A 651 4.50 15.07 14.03
N GLU A 652 3.34 14.50 14.35
CA GLU A 652 2.08 15.24 14.40
C GLU A 652 1.96 16.11 15.67
N HIS A 653 2.60 15.72 16.79
CA HIS A 653 2.57 16.46 18.05
C HIS A 653 3.61 17.59 18.13
N CYS A 654 4.63 17.57 17.26
CA CYS A 654 5.66 18.60 17.29
C CYS A 654 5.16 19.91 16.65
N PRO A 655 5.63 21.09 17.14
CA PRO A 655 5.30 22.37 16.52
C PRO A 655 5.63 22.36 15.03
N PRO A 656 4.72 22.81 14.13
CA PRO A 656 4.94 22.76 12.68
C PRO A 656 6.24 23.43 12.24
N SER A 657 6.59 24.54 12.90
CA SER A 657 7.81 25.32 12.64
C SER A 657 9.08 24.48 12.74
N ASN A 658 9.15 23.53 13.68
CA ASN A 658 10.34 22.70 13.90
C ASN A 658 10.64 21.76 12.72
N LEU A 659 9.64 21.39 11.93
CA LEU A 659 9.80 20.51 10.78
C LEU A 659 10.18 21.23 9.48
N HIS A 660 10.05 22.56 9.43
CA HIS A 660 10.25 23.34 8.20
C HIS A 660 11.58 23.02 7.50
N GLY A 661 12.69 22.95 8.25
CA GLY A 661 14.00 22.62 7.66
C GLY A 661 14.03 21.27 6.93
N ALA A 662 13.46 20.23 7.54
CA ALA A 662 13.38 18.91 6.92
C ALA A 662 12.42 18.88 5.72
N LEU A 663 11.26 19.53 5.83
CA LEU A 663 10.26 19.59 4.75
C LEU A 663 10.79 20.36 3.53
N ASP A 664 11.45 21.49 3.76
CA ASP A 664 12.04 22.32 2.71
C ASP A 664 13.23 21.60 2.04
N THR A 665 14.07 20.89 2.81
CA THR A 665 15.16 20.06 2.28
C THR A 665 14.64 18.95 1.36
N LEU A 666 13.61 18.19 1.79
CA LEU A 666 13.02 17.14 0.96
C LEU A 666 12.35 17.69 -0.30
N THR A 667 11.76 18.88 -0.20
CA THR A 667 11.17 19.58 -1.35
C THR A 667 12.26 19.99 -2.34
N GLN A 668 13.39 20.52 -1.87
CA GLN A 668 14.53 20.88 -2.71
C GLN A 668 15.12 19.65 -3.42
N LEU A 669 15.35 18.55 -2.70
CA LEU A 669 15.84 17.29 -3.30
C LEU A 669 14.86 16.74 -4.33
N GLY A 670 13.55 16.89 -4.08
CA GLY A 670 12.49 16.49 -5.00
C GLY A 670 12.39 17.35 -6.27
N ASN A 671 12.68 18.65 -6.16
CA ASN A 671 12.61 19.61 -7.27
C ASN A 671 13.78 19.51 -8.25
N CYS A 672 14.83 18.76 -7.91
CA CYS A 672 15.93 18.47 -8.84
C CYS A 672 15.41 17.69 -10.06
N ALA A 673 15.56 18.30 -11.24
CA ALA A 673 15.13 17.71 -12.52
C ALA A 673 16.23 16.80 -13.08
N TRP A 674 15.85 15.58 -13.46
CA TRP A 674 16.75 14.55 -13.99
C TRP A 674 16.38 14.19 -15.44
N ARG A 675 17.39 13.75 -16.20
CA ARG A 675 17.22 13.12 -17.50
C ARG A 675 18.11 11.89 -17.63
N VAL A 676 17.85 11.06 -18.63
CA VAL A 676 18.65 9.85 -18.88
C VAL A 676 19.80 10.14 -19.83
N ASN A 677 21.01 9.70 -19.49
CA ASN A 677 22.14 9.71 -20.42
C ASN A 677 21.93 8.66 -21.53
N GLY A 678 21.56 9.12 -22.71
CA GLY A 678 21.22 8.26 -23.85
C GLY A 678 22.36 7.41 -24.37
N GLN A 679 23.60 7.93 -24.38
CA GLN A 679 24.77 7.21 -24.90
C GLN A 679 25.15 6.03 -24.01
N VAL A 680 25.17 6.26 -22.69
CA VAL A 680 25.41 5.19 -21.71
C VAL A 680 24.29 4.15 -21.79
N LEU A 681 23.03 4.58 -21.91
CA LEU A 681 21.90 3.66 -22.02
C LEU A 681 22.02 2.73 -23.24
N ASP A 682 22.42 3.24 -24.41
CA ASP A 682 22.55 2.42 -25.62
C ASP A 682 23.58 1.29 -25.44
N LEU A 683 24.77 1.62 -24.93
CA LEU A 683 25.84 0.64 -24.67
C LEU A 683 25.39 -0.42 -23.66
N VAL A 684 24.71 0.01 -22.59
CA VAL A 684 24.19 -0.90 -21.57
C VAL A 684 23.12 -1.82 -22.16
N LEU A 685 22.23 -1.31 -23.01
CA LEU A 685 21.19 -2.09 -23.67
C LEU A 685 21.77 -3.11 -24.66
N GLU A 686 22.81 -2.74 -25.40
CA GLU A 686 23.55 -3.67 -26.28
C GLU A 686 24.13 -4.83 -25.46
N LEU A 687 24.90 -4.52 -24.41
CA LEU A 687 25.46 -5.54 -23.51
C LEU A 687 24.37 -6.40 -22.87
N PHE A 688 23.29 -5.77 -22.42
CA PHE A 688 22.19 -6.46 -21.76
C PHE A 688 21.47 -7.43 -22.71
N ARG A 689 21.25 -7.07 -23.98
CA ARG A 689 20.55 -7.90 -24.96
C ARG A 689 21.37 -9.09 -25.49
N ASP A 690 22.69 -8.98 -25.42
CA ASP A 690 23.59 -10.04 -25.86
C ASP A 690 23.87 -11.06 -24.76
N LYS A 691 25.01 -10.96 -24.09
CA LYS A 691 25.49 -11.90 -23.06
C LYS A 691 25.46 -11.32 -21.65
N GLY A 692 25.24 -10.01 -21.50
CA GLY A 692 25.54 -9.29 -20.27
C GLY A 692 27.05 -9.22 -20.01
N CYS A 693 27.43 -8.56 -18.92
CA CYS A 693 28.81 -8.45 -18.49
C CYS A 693 28.88 -8.31 -16.97
N SER A 694 29.15 -9.43 -16.29
CA SER A 694 29.23 -9.46 -14.81
C SER A 694 30.34 -8.54 -14.26
N ARG A 695 31.41 -8.29 -15.03
CA ARG A 695 32.49 -7.38 -14.63
C ARG A 695 32.01 -5.93 -14.53
N LEU A 696 31.15 -5.51 -15.45
CA LEU A 696 30.56 -4.17 -15.50
C LEU A 696 29.22 -4.08 -14.74
N GLY A 697 28.89 -5.09 -13.92
CA GLY A 697 27.62 -5.10 -13.19
C GLY A 697 26.37 -5.20 -14.07
N VAL A 698 26.49 -5.61 -15.34
CA VAL A 698 25.35 -5.87 -16.24
C VAL A 698 24.98 -7.36 -16.13
N PRO A 699 23.83 -7.72 -15.55
CA PRO A 699 23.52 -9.12 -15.27
C PRO A 699 23.33 -9.95 -16.56
N PRO A 700 23.94 -11.14 -16.65
CA PRO A 700 23.79 -12.03 -17.81
C PRO A 700 22.41 -12.73 -17.85
N PRO A 701 21.98 -13.22 -19.03
CA PRO A 701 20.74 -13.98 -19.17
C PRO A 701 20.87 -15.39 -18.53
N PRO A 702 19.73 -16.08 -18.26
CA PRO A 702 19.73 -17.41 -17.65
C PRO A 702 20.48 -18.47 -18.48
N SER A 703 20.70 -18.21 -19.77
CA SER A 703 21.49 -19.07 -20.66
C SER A 703 22.93 -19.26 -20.20
N GLU A 704 23.51 -18.26 -19.51
CA GLU A 704 24.88 -18.29 -18.99
C GLU A 704 24.99 -18.82 -17.56
N ALA A 705 23.88 -19.27 -16.97
CA ALA A 705 23.90 -19.80 -15.62
C ALA A 705 24.79 -21.04 -15.51
N PRO A 706 25.56 -21.21 -14.42
CA PRO A 706 26.42 -22.36 -14.23
C PRO A 706 25.59 -23.64 -14.21
N ARG A 707 26.01 -24.62 -15.02
CA ARG A 707 25.42 -25.95 -15.09
C ARG A 707 26.34 -26.97 -14.43
N PRO A 708 25.81 -27.98 -13.74
CA PRO A 708 26.63 -29.07 -13.19
C PRO A 708 27.37 -29.78 -14.32
N ARG A 709 28.60 -30.25 -14.03
CA ARG A 709 29.41 -30.98 -15.03
C ARG A 709 28.79 -32.33 -15.42
N GLU A 710 28.11 -32.98 -14.48
CA GLU A 710 27.39 -34.25 -14.66
C GLU A 710 25.92 -34.10 -14.23
N SER A 711 24.96 -34.41 -15.11
CA SER A 711 23.52 -34.30 -14.82
C SER A 711 23.00 -35.47 -13.96
N HIS A 712 23.63 -36.65 -14.10
CA HIS A 712 23.23 -37.88 -13.42
C HIS A 712 24.46 -38.71 -13.04
N LEU A 713 24.50 -39.19 -11.80
CA LEU A 713 25.49 -40.19 -11.38
C LEU A 713 25.03 -41.60 -11.76
N PRO A 714 25.95 -42.52 -12.13
CA PRO A 714 25.61 -43.91 -12.40
C PRO A 714 25.00 -44.58 -11.14
N PRO A 715 24.04 -45.52 -11.33
CA PRO A 715 23.45 -46.27 -10.23
C PRO A 715 24.53 -47.16 -9.58
N GLY A 716 25.05 -46.72 -8.43
CA GLY A 716 26.17 -47.35 -7.72
C GLY A 716 27.21 -46.38 -7.15
N ALA A 717 27.10 -45.08 -7.47
CA ALA A 717 28.05 -44.07 -6.99
C ALA A 717 28.16 -44.00 -5.45
N PRO A 718 29.38 -43.78 -4.90
CA PRO A 718 29.60 -43.69 -3.46
C PRO A 718 28.79 -42.53 -2.83
N PRO A 719 28.35 -42.65 -1.57
CA PRO A 719 27.52 -41.63 -0.92
C PRO A 719 28.20 -40.26 -0.84
N ALA A 720 29.53 -40.24 -0.75
CA ALA A 720 30.34 -39.01 -0.80
C ALA A 720 30.18 -38.25 -2.13
N ARG A 721 30.24 -38.95 -3.28
CA ARG A 721 30.07 -38.36 -4.61
C ARG A 721 28.63 -37.89 -4.85
N LYS A 722 27.63 -38.58 -4.29
CA LYS A 722 26.23 -38.11 -4.26
C LYS A 722 26.07 -36.82 -3.45
N ALA A 723 26.74 -36.72 -2.30
CA ALA A 723 26.72 -35.51 -1.48
C ALA A 723 27.47 -34.34 -2.15
N GLU A 724 28.56 -34.62 -2.85
CA GLU A 724 29.30 -33.65 -3.66
C GLU A 724 28.45 -33.11 -4.81
N LEU A 725 27.85 -33.98 -5.63
CA LEU A 725 26.95 -33.54 -6.69
C LEU A 725 25.75 -32.75 -6.14
N ARG A 726 25.17 -33.15 -5.00
CA ARG A 726 24.11 -32.36 -4.36
C ARG A 726 24.57 -30.97 -3.94
N ARG A 727 25.81 -30.83 -3.43
CA ARG A 727 26.40 -29.53 -3.09
C ARG A 727 26.65 -28.68 -4.34
N GLU A 728 27.18 -29.29 -5.40
CA GLU A 728 27.40 -28.63 -6.69
C GLU A 728 26.07 -28.15 -7.30
N LEU A 729 25.06 -29.01 -7.37
CA LEU A 729 23.71 -28.67 -7.83
C LEU A 729 23.10 -27.55 -6.99
N ALA A 730 23.20 -27.62 -5.67
CA ALA A 730 22.69 -26.56 -4.79
C ALA A 730 23.41 -25.23 -5.04
N SER A 731 24.72 -25.26 -5.29
CA SER A 731 25.53 -24.09 -5.64
C SER A 731 25.11 -23.49 -6.98
N CYS A 732 24.98 -24.33 -8.02
CA CYS A 732 24.55 -23.91 -9.36
C CYS A 732 23.14 -23.29 -9.32
N LEU A 733 22.21 -23.95 -8.61
CA LEU A 733 20.85 -23.44 -8.41
C LEU A 733 20.83 -22.14 -7.61
N LYS A 734 21.73 -21.97 -6.65
CA LYS A 734 21.87 -20.70 -5.90
C LYS A 734 22.35 -19.59 -6.84
N ALA A 735 23.42 -19.82 -7.59
CA ALA A 735 23.96 -18.85 -8.55
C ALA A 735 22.92 -18.47 -9.62
N ALA A 736 22.22 -19.44 -10.22
CA ALA A 736 21.17 -19.18 -11.19
C ALA A 736 20.03 -18.31 -10.63
N ARG A 737 19.66 -18.51 -9.35
CA ARG A 737 18.63 -17.70 -8.67
C ARG A 737 19.09 -16.28 -8.39
N GLU A 738 20.34 -16.12 -7.96
CA GLU A 738 20.95 -14.80 -7.73
C GLU A 738 21.04 -14.03 -9.06
N MET A 739 21.51 -14.68 -10.13
CA MET A 739 21.55 -14.12 -11.49
C MET A 739 20.17 -13.69 -11.97
N HIS A 740 19.16 -14.54 -11.83
CA HIS A 740 17.78 -14.20 -12.21
C HIS A 740 17.24 -12.98 -11.45
N SER A 741 17.53 -12.89 -10.15
CA SER A 741 17.09 -11.76 -9.31
C SER A 741 17.75 -10.46 -9.75
N LEU A 742 19.06 -10.47 -10.00
CA LEU A 742 19.80 -9.32 -10.51
C LEU A 742 19.33 -8.91 -11.91
N ARG A 743 19.10 -9.89 -12.80
CA ARG A 743 18.60 -9.66 -14.16
C ARG A 743 17.21 -9.02 -14.14
N ALA A 744 16.30 -9.49 -13.29
CA ALA A 744 14.96 -8.92 -13.16
C ALA A 744 14.99 -7.46 -12.65
N ASP A 745 15.83 -7.18 -11.64
CA ASP A 745 16.03 -5.82 -11.12
C ASP A 745 16.60 -4.88 -12.20
N ALA A 746 17.64 -5.32 -12.92
CA ALA A 746 18.20 -4.57 -14.04
C ALA A 746 17.19 -4.38 -15.19
N LEU A 747 16.38 -5.40 -15.52
CA LEU A 747 15.35 -5.31 -16.54
C LEU A 747 14.34 -4.20 -16.23
N TYR A 748 13.85 -4.13 -14.98
CA TYR A 748 12.91 -3.09 -14.56
C TYR A 748 13.55 -1.69 -14.64
N ARG A 749 14.79 -1.56 -14.15
CA ARG A 749 15.55 -0.30 -14.20
C ARG A 749 15.78 0.19 -15.62
N LEU A 750 16.30 -0.66 -16.49
CA LEU A 750 16.63 -0.31 -17.88
C LEU A 750 15.38 -0.05 -18.72
N SER A 751 14.29 -0.78 -18.45
CA SER A 751 13.00 -0.52 -19.12
C SER A 751 12.44 0.84 -18.73
N LEU A 752 12.55 1.23 -17.46
CA LEU A 752 12.15 2.58 -17.01
C LEU A 752 13.07 3.67 -17.59
N ALA A 753 14.39 3.44 -17.62
CA ALA A 753 15.33 4.37 -18.24
C ALA A 753 15.01 4.56 -19.74
N GLN A 754 14.73 3.48 -20.48
CA GLN A 754 14.32 3.56 -21.88
C GLN A 754 12.97 4.29 -22.06
N HIS A 755 12.02 4.12 -21.14
CA HIS A 755 10.75 4.84 -21.18
C HIS A 755 10.92 6.35 -20.94
N LEU A 756 11.89 6.72 -20.09
CA LEU A 756 12.18 8.09 -19.70
C LEU A 756 13.27 8.76 -20.56
N ARG A 757 13.80 8.06 -21.58
CA ARG A 757 14.94 8.52 -22.40
C ARG A 757 14.82 9.94 -22.94
N HIS A 758 13.62 10.33 -23.39
CA HIS A 758 13.35 11.64 -23.99
C HIS A 758 12.49 12.53 -23.08
N ARG A 759 12.48 12.26 -21.76
CA ARG A 759 11.65 12.97 -20.79
C ARG A 759 12.49 13.50 -19.65
N VAL A 760 12.11 14.69 -19.17
CA VAL A 760 12.55 15.19 -17.87
C VAL A 760 11.67 14.57 -16.80
N PHE A 761 12.27 14.14 -15.70
CA PHE A 761 11.55 13.57 -14.57
C PHE A 761 12.14 14.02 -13.24
N TRP A 762 11.34 13.87 -12.19
CA TRP A 762 11.66 14.27 -10.83
C TRP A 762 11.57 13.08 -9.89
N LEU A 763 12.41 13.11 -8.86
CA LEU A 763 12.51 12.06 -7.86
C LEU A 763 12.04 12.61 -6.51
N PRO A 764 10.75 12.49 -6.14
CA PRO A 764 10.30 12.90 -4.82
C PRO A 764 11.06 12.15 -3.72
N HIS A 765 11.44 12.84 -2.64
CA HIS A 765 12.22 12.27 -1.54
C HIS A 765 11.37 12.04 -0.28
N ASN A 766 11.86 11.12 0.56
CA ASN A 766 11.25 10.68 1.81
C ASN A 766 12.36 10.42 2.85
N MET A 767 12.06 10.30 4.15
CA MET A 767 13.08 10.07 5.19
C MET A 767 12.96 8.70 5.85
N ASP A 768 14.05 8.17 6.41
CA ASP A 768 13.97 7.09 7.41
C ASP A 768 13.77 7.65 8.83
N PHE A 769 13.65 6.76 9.82
CA PHE A 769 13.47 7.14 11.23
C PHE A 769 14.66 7.92 11.82
N ARG A 770 15.83 7.91 11.17
CA ARG A 770 17.03 8.65 11.59
C ARG A 770 17.15 9.99 10.87
N GLY A 771 16.26 10.30 9.92
CA GLY A 771 16.28 11.50 9.10
C GLY A 771 17.08 11.38 7.79
N ARG A 772 17.56 10.18 7.41
CA ARG A 772 18.25 10.03 6.11
C ARG A 772 17.25 10.06 4.97
N THR A 773 17.61 10.74 3.89
CA THR A 773 16.73 10.97 2.74
C THR A 773 16.87 9.87 1.67
N TYR A 774 15.76 9.44 1.09
CA TYR A 774 15.70 8.44 0.02
C TYR A 774 14.62 8.79 -1.03
N PRO A 775 14.90 8.65 -2.33
CA PRO A 775 13.90 8.81 -3.40
C PRO A 775 12.75 7.80 -3.26
N CYS A 776 11.49 8.25 -3.30
CA CYS A 776 10.28 7.42 -3.26
C CYS A 776 10.29 6.30 -4.32
N PRO A 777 10.57 6.57 -5.61
CA PRO A 777 10.61 5.52 -6.64
C PRO A 777 11.78 4.54 -6.40
N PRO A 778 11.51 3.24 -6.17
CA PRO A 778 12.54 2.30 -5.75
C PRO A 778 13.39 1.75 -6.90
N HIS A 779 12.86 1.69 -8.13
CA HIS A 779 13.49 0.95 -9.23
C HIS A 779 14.60 1.73 -9.95
N PHE A 780 14.37 3.01 -10.24
CA PHE A 780 15.29 3.85 -10.99
C PHE A 780 15.51 5.19 -10.27
N ASN A 781 16.69 5.34 -9.67
CA ASN A 781 17.08 6.51 -8.88
C ASN A 781 18.61 6.61 -8.76
N HIS A 782 19.11 7.77 -8.32
CA HIS A 782 20.54 8.10 -8.19
C HIS A 782 21.22 7.47 -6.95
N LEU A 783 20.47 6.85 -6.03
CA LEU A 783 21.03 6.11 -4.90
C LEU A 783 21.43 4.68 -5.26
N GLY A 784 21.15 4.23 -6.48
CA GLY A 784 21.41 2.88 -6.95
C GLY A 784 22.90 2.56 -7.16
N SER A 785 23.15 1.47 -7.89
CA SER A 785 24.49 1.03 -8.30
C SER A 785 25.16 2.02 -9.25
N ASP A 786 26.46 1.85 -9.51
CA ASP A 786 27.23 2.60 -10.52
C ASP A 786 26.45 2.81 -11.83
N LEU A 787 25.93 1.71 -12.39
CA LEU A 787 25.08 1.71 -13.56
C LEU A 787 23.86 2.64 -13.44
N ALA A 788 23.19 2.64 -12.28
CA ALA A 788 22.01 3.48 -12.07
C ALA A 788 22.37 4.97 -12.01
N ARG A 789 23.54 5.31 -11.44
CA ARG A 789 24.05 6.67 -11.35
C ARG A 789 24.51 7.19 -12.71
N ALA A 790 25.26 6.39 -13.45
CA ALA A 790 25.76 6.76 -14.78
C ALA A 790 24.66 7.00 -15.81
N LEU A 791 23.50 6.37 -15.63
CA LEU A 791 22.32 6.59 -16.47
C LEU A 791 21.63 7.93 -16.18
N LEU A 792 21.97 8.63 -15.10
CA LEU A 792 21.28 9.83 -14.63
C LEU A 792 22.20 11.05 -14.74
N GLU A 793 21.67 12.12 -15.33
CA GLU A 793 22.31 13.43 -15.37
C GLU A 793 21.28 14.52 -15.09
N PHE A 794 21.74 15.72 -14.71
CA PHE A 794 20.83 16.83 -14.45
C PHE A 794 20.16 17.28 -15.75
N ALA A 795 18.85 17.47 -15.71
CA ALA A 795 18.11 17.96 -16.88
C ALA A 795 18.50 19.41 -17.21
N GLU A 796 18.68 20.22 -16.16
CA GLU A 796 19.22 21.57 -16.26
C GLU A 796 20.75 21.52 -16.23
N GLY A 797 21.38 22.05 -17.27
CA GLY A 797 22.83 22.15 -17.33
C GLY A 797 23.30 23.52 -16.85
N ARG A 798 24.55 23.60 -16.40
CA ARG A 798 25.19 24.86 -16.00
C ARG A 798 26.49 25.07 -16.80
N PRO A 799 26.82 26.31 -17.17
CA PRO A 799 28.10 26.59 -17.80
C PRO A 799 29.24 26.23 -16.85
N LEU A 800 30.32 25.64 -17.37
CA LEU A 800 31.47 25.22 -16.56
C LEU A 800 32.17 26.39 -15.86
N GLY A 801 32.23 27.56 -16.52
CA GLY A 801 33.01 28.69 -16.01
C GLY A 801 34.51 28.38 -15.97
N PRO A 802 35.30 29.16 -15.20
CA PRO A 802 36.76 29.08 -15.25
C PRO A 802 37.33 27.77 -14.69
N HIS A 803 36.65 27.16 -13.71
CA HIS A 803 37.17 25.97 -13.00
C HIS A 803 36.33 24.71 -13.22
N GLY A 804 35.21 24.78 -13.95
CA GLY A 804 34.31 23.64 -14.11
C GLY A 804 34.98 22.46 -14.83
N LEU A 805 35.82 22.73 -15.82
CA LEU A 805 36.56 21.68 -16.52
C LEU A 805 37.55 20.95 -15.60
N ASP A 806 38.24 21.71 -14.73
CA ASP A 806 39.17 21.13 -13.75
C ASP A 806 38.42 20.25 -12.76
N TRP A 807 37.24 20.68 -12.30
CA TRP A 807 36.37 19.89 -11.44
C TRP A 807 35.87 18.61 -12.12
N LEU A 808 35.55 18.64 -13.42
CA LEU A 808 35.20 17.42 -14.17
C LEU A 808 36.38 16.45 -14.25
N LYS A 809 37.58 16.94 -14.53
CA LYS A 809 38.81 16.12 -14.56
C LYS A 809 39.12 15.50 -13.19
N ILE A 810 39.05 16.29 -12.13
CA ILE A 810 39.21 15.80 -10.74
C ILE A 810 38.13 14.76 -10.43
N HIS A 811 36.88 15.01 -10.84
CA HIS A 811 35.79 14.06 -10.64
C HIS A 811 36.05 12.73 -11.36
N LEU A 812 36.52 12.78 -12.61
CA LEU A 812 36.91 11.61 -13.38
C LEU A 812 37.96 10.78 -12.63
N VAL A 813 39.03 11.41 -12.16
CA VAL A 813 40.08 10.71 -11.39
C VAL A 813 39.53 10.13 -10.09
N ASN A 814 38.64 10.84 -9.40
CA ASN A 814 37.99 10.33 -8.20
C ASN A 814 37.17 9.05 -8.48
N LEU A 815 36.46 8.99 -9.60
CA LEU A 815 35.67 7.82 -10.02
C LEU A 815 36.55 6.63 -10.39
N THR A 816 37.77 6.87 -10.87
CA THR A 816 38.71 5.78 -11.14
C THR A 816 39.14 5.03 -9.88
N GLY A 817 39.06 5.70 -8.72
CA GLY A 817 39.61 5.19 -7.47
C GLY A 817 41.14 5.24 -7.40
N LEU A 818 41.81 5.72 -8.45
CA LEU A 818 43.23 5.98 -8.50
C LEU A 818 43.53 7.28 -7.74
N ARG A 819 44.72 7.38 -7.13
CA ARG A 819 45.20 8.61 -6.47
C ARG A 819 44.31 9.17 -5.34
N LYS A 820 43.54 8.33 -4.63
CA LYS A 820 42.71 8.75 -3.45
C LYS A 820 43.49 9.49 -2.36
N ARG A 821 44.81 9.26 -2.25
CA ARG A 821 45.70 9.88 -1.24
C ARG A 821 46.37 11.17 -1.73
N ASP A 822 46.27 11.46 -3.02
CA ASP A 822 47.01 12.58 -3.62
C ASP A 822 46.18 13.87 -3.55
N SER A 823 46.86 15.01 -3.66
CA SER A 823 46.26 16.35 -3.66
C SER A 823 45.37 16.58 -4.89
N LEU A 824 44.47 17.56 -4.83
CA LEU A 824 43.58 17.89 -5.95
C LEU A 824 44.38 18.28 -7.23
N GLN A 825 45.49 18.99 -7.06
CA GLN A 825 46.37 19.36 -8.17
C GLN A 825 47.05 18.15 -8.82
N ALA A 826 47.51 17.19 -8.02
CA ALA A 826 48.09 15.96 -8.54
C ALA A 826 47.05 15.11 -9.30
N ARG A 827 45.79 15.11 -8.85
CA ARG A 827 44.69 14.46 -9.59
C ARG A 827 44.42 15.16 -10.92
N LEU A 828 44.46 16.49 -10.96
CA LEU A 828 44.29 17.24 -12.20
C LEU A 828 45.41 16.92 -13.21
N ALA A 829 46.67 16.97 -12.78
CA ALA A 829 47.82 16.63 -13.63
C ALA A 829 47.72 15.21 -14.18
N PHE A 830 47.30 14.25 -13.36
CA PHE A 830 47.06 12.88 -13.79
C PHE A 830 45.94 12.76 -14.83
N ALA A 831 44.88 13.55 -14.71
CA ALA A 831 43.83 13.59 -15.72
C ALA A 831 44.35 14.11 -17.07
N ASP A 832 45.24 15.10 -17.05
CA ASP A 832 45.86 15.66 -18.25
C ASP A 832 46.84 14.67 -18.90
N GLU A 833 47.62 13.91 -18.09
CA GLU A 833 48.48 12.83 -18.58
C GLU A 833 47.68 11.71 -19.28
N MET A 834 46.46 11.44 -18.81
CA MET A 834 45.60 10.37 -19.33
C MET A 834 44.58 10.85 -20.36
N MET A 835 44.69 12.08 -20.86
CA MET A 835 43.68 12.69 -21.73
C MET A 835 43.41 11.83 -22.99
N ASP A 836 44.43 11.23 -23.59
CA ASP A 836 44.27 10.37 -24.77
C ASP A 836 43.42 9.13 -24.46
N HIS A 837 43.62 8.50 -23.29
CA HIS A 837 42.81 7.36 -22.85
C HIS A 837 41.37 7.75 -22.51
N ILE A 838 41.17 8.97 -22.00
CA ILE A 838 39.85 9.54 -21.72
C ILE A 838 39.08 9.74 -23.03
N LEU A 839 39.73 10.34 -24.04
CA LEU A 839 39.13 10.58 -25.35
C LEU A 839 38.85 9.26 -26.10
N ASP A 840 39.79 8.31 -26.09
CA ASP A 840 39.58 6.96 -26.66
C ASP A 840 38.40 6.23 -26.01
N SER A 841 38.31 6.30 -24.68
CA SER A 841 37.20 5.69 -23.93
C SER A 841 35.86 6.33 -24.27
N ALA A 842 35.82 7.64 -24.55
CA ALA A 842 34.60 8.35 -24.94
C ALA A 842 34.17 8.04 -26.38
N ASP A 843 35.12 7.95 -27.32
CA ASP A 843 34.83 7.76 -28.75
C ASP A 843 34.55 6.30 -29.10
N GLN A 844 35.33 5.37 -28.54
CA GLN A 844 35.23 3.94 -28.83
C GLN A 844 35.13 3.09 -27.55
N PRO A 845 34.03 3.18 -26.77
CA PRO A 845 33.92 2.56 -25.46
C PRO A 845 34.17 1.04 -25.44
N MET A 846 33.77 0.34 -26.52
CA MET A 846 33.82 -1.13 -26.63
C MET A 846 34.91 -1.65 -27.59
N ALA A 847 35.44 -0.80 -28.47
CA ALA A 847 36.41 -1.19 -29.50
C ALA A 847 37.84 -0.69 -29.23
N GLY A 848 37.99 0.38 -28.44
CA GLY A 848 39.28 0.98 -28.10
C GLY A 848 40.00 0.27 -26.94
N GLY A 849 40.82 1.03 -26.23
CA GLY A 849 41.68 0.59 -25.13
C GLY A 849 40.94 0.18 -23.86
N LYS A 850 39.63 0.47 -23.75
CA LYS A 850 38.73 0.05 -22.65
C LYS A 850 39.22 0.45 -21.26
N TRP A 851 40.00 1.53 -21.17
CA TRP A 851 40.61 1.99 -19.92
C TRP A 851 39.57 2.21 -18.81
N TRP A 852 38.41 2.77 -19.15
CA TRP A 852 37.31 2.99 -18.22
C TRP A 852 36.81 1.70 -17.53
N MET A 853 36.99 0.51 -18.12
CA MET A 853 36.51 -0.75 -17.54
C MET A 853 37.30 -1.19 -16.31
N ASP A 854 38.53 -0.72 -16.14
CA ASP A 854 39.41 -1.08 -15.01
C ASP A 854 39.23 -0.16 -13.79
N SER A 855 38.37 0.84 -13.89
CA SER A 855 38.05 1.76 -12.79
C SER A 855 37.15 1.15 -11.72
N GLU A 856 37.13 1.76 -10.53
CA GLU A 856 36.25 1.35 -9.42
C GLU A 856 34.77 1.58 -9.75
N GLU A 857 34.44 2.70 -10.40
CA GLU A 857 33.08 3.06 -10.85
C GLU A 857 33.07 3.23 -12.39
N PRO A 858 33.00 2.12 -13.16
CA PRO A 858 33.23 2.12 -14.61
C PRO A 858 32.21 2.93 -15.42
N TRP A 859 30.93 2.79 -15.14
CA TRP A 859 29.91 3.49 -15.92
C TRP A 859 29.91 5.00 -15.65
N GLN A 860 30.10 5.41 -14.40
CA GLN A 860 30.25 6.83 -14.07
C GLN A 860 31.53 7.40 -14.70
N THR A 861 32.65 6.64 -14.69
CA THR A 861 33.89 7.06 -15.35
C THR A 861 33.66 7.25 -16.85
N LEU A 862 32.99 6.31 -17.51
CA LEU A 862 32.65 6.44 -18.94
C LEU A 862 31.78 7.66 -19.22
N ALA A 863 30.74 7.90 -18.41
CA ALA A 863 29.89 9.09 -18.53
C ALA A 863 30.70 10.38 -18.35
N CYS A 864 31.66 10.38 -17.43
CA CYS A 864 32.56 11.50 -17.18
C CYS A 864 33.55 11.70 -18.35
N CYS A 865 34.12 10.63 -18.91
CA CYS A 865 34.97 10.70 -20.11
C CYS A 865 34.22 11.34 -21.28
N MET A 866 32.97 10.93 -21.51
CA MET A 866 32.11 11.52 -22.55
C MET A 866 31.88 13.02 -22.33
N GLU A 867 31.65 13.43 -21.08
CA GLU A 867 31.43 14.85 -20.75
C GLU A 867 32.69 15.69 -20.90
N VAL A 868 33.85 15.18 -20.44
CA VAL A 868 35.16 15.83 -20.62
C VAL A 868 35.51 15.96 -22.10
N ALA A 869 35.29 14.91 -22.90
CA ALA A 869 35.54 14.93 -24.33
C ALA A 869 34.69 16.01 -25.04
N ARG A 870 33.42 16.15 -24.68
CA ARG A 870 32.55 17.21 -25.22
C ARG A 870 32.99 18.61 -24.79
N ALA A 871 33.40 18.78 -23.53
CA ALA A 871 33.84 20.06 -23.00
C ALA A 871 35.14 20.54 -23.66
N VAL A 872 36.12 19.66 -23.87
CA VAL A 872 37.41 20.00 -24.50
C VAL A 872 37.26 20.25 -26.01
N ARG A 873 36.29 19.60 -26.66
CA ARG A 873 35.99 19.80 -28.09
C ARG A 873 35.09 21.01 -28.36
N ALA A 874 34.53 21.64 -27.32
CA ALA A 874 33.76 22.86 -27.46
C ALA A 874 34.66 24.04 -27.85
N PRO A 875 34.17 25.04 -28.62
CA PRO A 875 34.97 26.19 -29.03
C PRO A 875 35.47 27.02 -27.85
N ASP A 876 34.66 27.10 -26.79
CA ASP A 876 35.06 27.64 -25.48
C ASP A 876 34.64 26.65 -24.38
N PRO A 877 35.61 25.97 -23.73
CA PRO A 877 35.32 25.06 -22.63
C PRO A 877 34.62 25.73 -21.44
N ALA A 878 34.84 27.03 -21.19
CA ALA A 878 34.21 27.72 -20.06
C ALA A 878 32.71 27.96 -20.28
N ALA A 879 32.30 28.19 -21.53
CA ALA A 879 30.91 28.38 -21.93
C ALA A 879 30.14 27.05 -22.12
N TYR A 880 30.83 25.89 -22.11
CA TYR A 880 30.18 24.58 -22.25
C TYR A 880 29.18 24.34 -21.12
N VAL A 881 27.95 24.00 -21.50
CA VAL A 881 26.86 23.70 -20.56
C VAL A 881 26.94 22.23 -20.16
N SER A 882 27.43 21.96 -18.95
CA SER A 882 27.56 20.62 -18.42
C SER A 882 26.32 20.19 -17.63
N HIS A 883 25.98 18.92 -17.77
CA HIS A 883 24.85 18.28 -17.10
C HIS A 883 25.27 17.22 -16.08
N LEU A 884 26.56 16.86 -16.05
CA LEU A 884 27.07 15.80 -15.22
C LEU A 884 27.15 16.22 -13.74
N PRO A 885 26.56 15.44 -12.80
CA PRO A 885 26.73 15.70 -11.37
C PRO A 885 28.18 15.45 -10.93
N VAL A 886 28.80 16.42 -10.26
CA VAL A 886 30.13 16.26 -9.64
C VAL A 886 29.96 15.89 -8.17
N HIS A 887 30.52 14.75 -7.77
CA HIS A 887 30.42 14.24 -6.41
C HIS A 887 31.58 14.71 -5.52
N GLN A 888 31.25 15.29 -4.37
CA GLN A 888 32.20 15.55 -3.28
C GLN A 888 31.79 14.74 -2.05
N VAL A 889 32.71 13.90 -1.55
CA VAL A 889 32.49 13.06 -0.38
C VAL A 889 33.63 13.28 0.60
N SER A 890 33.31 13.61 1.85
CA SER A 890 34.30 13.68 2.93
C SER A 890 34.79 12.27 3.26
N GLY A 891 36.06 11.99 3.03
CA GLY A 891 36.67 10.72 3.42
C GLY A 891 36.75 10.58 4.94
N THR A 892 36.40 9.42 5.49
CA THR A 892 36.75 9.05 6.87
C THR A 892 38.21 8.62 6.92
N GLY A 893 39.13 9.55 6.67
CA GLY A 893 40.54 9.37 7.03
C GLY A 893 40.72 9.60 8.54
N PRO A 894 41.75 9.03 9.17
CA PRO A 894 42.13 9.45 10.52
C PRO A 894 42.37 10.96 10.48
N ALA A 895 41.75 11.68 11.43
CA ALA A 895 41.98 13.09 11.66
C ALA A 895 43.38 13.30 12.27
N ASP A 896 44.43 12.95 11.53
CA ASP A 896 45.82 13.26 11.84
C ASP A 896 46.36 14.20 10.76
N SER A 897 45.82 15.41 10.76
CA SER A 897 46.54 16.62 10.40
C SER A 897 45.69 17.78 10.87
N ALA A 898 45.87 18.12 12.14
CA ALA A 898 45.64 19.48 12.58
C ALA A 898 46.41 20.40 11.62
N LEU A 899 45.68 21.11 10.77
CA LEU A 899 46.19 22.34 10.17
C LEU A 899 46.49 23.29 11.34
N PRO A 900 47.69 23.88 11.43
CA PRO A 900 47.93 24.93 12.38
C PRO A 900 47.06 26.13 11.98
N ASP A 901 46.32 26.60 12.97
CA ASP A 901 45.68 27.90 13.08
C ASP A 901 46.38 28.98 12.23
N GLN A 902 45.83 29.30 11.06
CA GLN A 902 46.08 30.58 10.41
C GLN A 902 44.82 31.42 10.60
N GLY A 903 44.97 32.47 11.40
CA GLY A 903 43.93 33.40 11.78
C GLY A 903 43.30 34.17 10.60
N PRO A 904 42.35 35.08 10.91
CA PRO A 904 41.52 35.71 9.90
C PRO A 904 42.34 36.75 9.13
N GLY A 905 42.56 36.50 7.85
CA GLY A 905 43.30 37.39 6.95
C GLY A 905 42.61 37.52 5.61
N LEU A 906 41.83 38.61 5.48
CA LEU A 906 41.52 39.34 4.26
C LEU A 906 40.70 38.61 3.18
N ALA A 907 39.41 38.93 3.18
CA ALA A 907 38.57 38.94 1.98
C ALA A 907 38.85 40.25 1.20
N GLU A 908 39.28 40.11 -0.05
CA GLU A 908 38.99 41.00 -1.18
C GLU A 908 38.66 40.15 -2.39
#